data_AF-A0A7Y1A4V1-F1
#
_entry.id   AF-A0A7Y1A4V1-F1
#
_cell.length_a   1.000
_cell.length_b   1.000
_cell.length_c   1.000
_cell.angle_alpha   90.00
_cell.angle_beta   90.00
_cell.angle_gamma   90.00
#
_symmetry.space_group_name_H-M   'P 1'
#
loop_
_entity.id
_entity.type
_entity.pdbx_description
1 polymer ?
#
loop_
_entity_poly.entity_id
_entity_poly.type
_entity_poly.pdbx_seq_one_letter_code
_entity_poly.pdbx_strand_id
1 'polypeptide(L)'
;MTYDQAPDPIDNQSIFPEALDISSSDTLGVLHPNDLRRKGFTSPPPTDVALNSRTFINTPFSDLPLYFPTLWEPVAGADGGFNDAALKVNPSGVICILLPYLEQAENDFIWLELNGVQVAFHTVSADEADLGTQIVLFIESTRFIDQANNKVQAFVEQLSGTIDKSKLFTIYVDREHPVGPDPIVSTPNVNENMAAVKFADPQIEAFGVITKENAIAGVEILIEDYPLNPAVPTKHHRKEGDVIFVSIGGLLIKHTVTNFEASGNLPISVWAYFGTWEALPDSEYIVEWYVLDKVGNHSPGFSPRRLIEVQLGSGSEPILPAVFVTESDYDEEHDQDFIDIRDLDGDANIELPIRNNGYAVSDTVRLTIKGLSASSVPVEITIDHRVTSITPIRVNIPLPADFLLPLPGGHIFITYKRIRPGVADRPSRGSLYAIYGDPVGTRLPPPQVLDLDSDGSLPDHTNPVRILVPKFLGQHENDRVDLIVVGRSANNVPSYAEFTEMAGIGDVVFLLESAFFNALSGGYFTAHYLINGGVTRPASEQVTVPVGDARATLPPPRTLQALPPGFVFDPGTNLANLNVRIDPHPFIVEGVEIRVIATGTRPGGSITTDWFNVDINWEDAVIPFTIPRTIVLANLNSTMTLSYEVRPKTPGAISRFSQELVIYIGIKLELSEPPVVVQATAITPTLSRLNPLHVLPPVEVEFRVKYFPMLDSDDVKLRVVGKSGLGTPDIPSKPGIAEPGEDYIRFEHFSDFVAAYLGDSCEVYFEVTRSGNTTGSVPLTLEVEPLPAQALDLLSVPEATAGVIDIRNAATVRTAAWPFYAVGQSSWIYLEGVKAGNQPHLLTLRDASKALNQQEFDQRFVQEPVPSAYLSQLLANSKLHVKGSVSVDGTNGEASALNLEDVSYTVRTTPALAMDTSPRFLNLNGYLLVNFFGGFNEIFYFGSARTATGGVPPYTYSSNNPGAISVNAGGRVHITAAGTATITVRDSAQPAQTASYNVTVNGSFRRCRFVGTGQWHSMVSAAAAWGGVLPNFSIAVELSGQYSGRWPSMGNIWTTEQAPGQPQPGLAYCFVNIYGNRGWPPNDMQWGSTTNSFDGLAIY
;
A
#
# COMPACT_ATOMS: atom_id res chain seq x y z
N MET A 1 45.82 -55.83 57.68
CA MET A 1 46.32 -55.02 58.81
C MET A 1 45.29 -53.91 59.01
N THR A 2 44.36 -53.91 59.98
CA THR A 2 44.41 -54.11 61.46
C THR A 2 44.58 -52.79 62.22
N TYR A 3 43.54 -52.43 63.00
CA TYR A 3 43.59 -51.64 64.26
C TYR A 3 43.93 -50.12 64.10
N ASP A 4 43.45 -49.16 64.91
CA ASP A 4 42.42 -49.07 65.99
C ASP A 4 42.26 -47.55 66.37
N GLN A 5 41.24 -46.97 67.04
CA GLN A 5 39.99 -47.39 67.72
C GLN A 5 38.80 -46.43 67.39
N ALA A 6 37.67 -46.56 68.11
CA ALA A 6 36.49 -45.68 68.12
C ALA A 6 36.58 -44.57 69.22
N PRO A 7 35.49 -43.84 69.57
CA PRO A 7 34.43 -44.44 70.40
C PRO A 7 32.96 -44.13 70.00
N ASP A 8 32.15 -45.19 70.03
CA ASP A 8 30.73 -45.37 70.42
C ASP A 8 29.58 -44.39 70.05
N PRO A 9 28.33 -44.93 69.84
CA PRO A 9 27.16 -44.16 69.39
C PRO A 9 26.25 -43.68 70.53
N ILE A 10 25.48 -42.62 70.30
CA ILE A 10 24.43 -42.15 71.22
C ILE A 10 23.13 -41.81 70.45
N ASP A 11 22.11 -42.62 70.75
CA ASP A 11 20.66 -42.38 70.80
C ASP A 11 19.88 -41.70 69.64
N ASN A 12 18.60 -42.05 69.55
CA ASN A 12 17.72 -41.77 68.42
C ASN A 12 16.50 -40.92 68.86
N GLN A 13 16.63 -39.60 68.80
CA GLN A 13 15.55 -38.66 69.17
C GLN A 13 15.03 -37.85 67.98
N SER A 14 14.02 -38.42 67.30
CA SER A 14 13.14 -37.69 66.40
C SER A 14 12.16 -36.83 67.22
N ILE A 15 12.44 -35.53 67.33
CA ILE A 15 11.56 -34.57 68.02
C ILE A 15 10.45 -34.12 67.06
N PHE A 16 9.24 -34.60 67.31
CA PHE A 16 8.01 -33.97 66.82
C PHE A 16 7.65 -32.76 67.70
N PRO A 17 7.32 -31.60 67.12
CA PRO A 17 6.40 -30.65 67.73
C PRO A 17 4.96 -31.21 67.71
N GLU A 18 4.13 -30.76 68.65
CA GLU A 18 2.78 -31.30 68.85
C GLU A 18 1.76 -30.80 67.80
N ALA A 19 0.67 -31.55 67.63
CA ALA A 19 -0.39 -31.23 66.69
C ALA A 19 -1.29 -30.08 67.19
N LEU A 20 -1.67 -29.20 66.26
CA LEU A 20 -2.88 -28.38 66.36
C LEU A 20 -3.91 -28.91 65.36
N ASP A 21 -5.19 -28.89 65.74
CA ASP A 21 -6.27 -29.59 65.05
C ASP A 21 -6.32 -29.34 63.54
N ILE A 22 -6.11 -30.40 62.77
CA ILE A 22 -6.55 -30.47 61.37
C ILE A 22 -8.01 -30.92 61.41
N SER A 23 -8.95 -29.97 61.48
CA SER A 23 -10.38 -30.24 61.38
C SER A 23 -10.70 -30.76 59.98
N SER A 24 -10.88 -32.08 59.84
CA SER A 24 -11.06 -32.73 58.54
C SER A 24 -12.41 -32.37 57.89
N SER A 25 -12.37 -31.44 56.94
CA SER A 25 -13.48 -31.15 56.02
C SER A 25 -13.05 -31.11 54.54
N ASP A 26 -11.90 -31.72 54.19
CA ASP A 26 -11.56 -32.05 52.81
C ASP A 26 -12.44 -33.19 52.30
N THR A 27 -13.62 -32.84 51.78
CA THR A 27 -14.51 -33.76 51.09
C THR A 27 -14.98 -33.15 49.77
N LEU A 28 -14.41 -33.65 48.67
CA LEU A 28 -14.52 -33.15 47.29
C LEU A 28 -13.83 -31.79 47.08
N GLY A 29 -12.98 -31.71 46.06
CA GLY A 29 -12.09 -30.57 45.82
C GLY A 29 -12.84 -29.32 45.38
N VAL A 30 -12.46 -28.17 45.95
CA VAL A 30 -13.05 -26.87 45.65
C VAL A 30 -12.28 -26.19 44.50
N LEU A 31 -12.98 -25.83 43.43
CA LEU A 31 -12.44 -25.01 42.34
C LEU A 31 -12.58 -23.52 42.70
N HIS A 32 -11.54 -22.96 43.32
CA HIS A 32 -11.49 -21.53 43.59
C HIS A 32 -11.16 -20.71 42.32
N PRO A 33 -11.68 -19.48 42.19
CA PRO A 33 -11.27 -18.57 41.12
C PRO A 33 -9.81 -18.09 41.30
N ASN A 34 -9.15 -17.78 40.17
CA ASN A 34 -7.84 -17.10 40.07
C ASN A 34 -6.57 -17.97 40.22
N ASP A 35 -6.48 -19.13 39.56
CA ASP A 35 -5.16 -19.70 39.21
C ASP A 35 -4.55 -18.85 38.07
N LEU A 36 -3.81 -17.79 38.43
CA LEU A 36 -3.29 -16.82 37.47
C LEU A 36 -2.21 -17.46 36.58
N ARG A 37 -2.36 -17.34 35.25
CA ARG A 37 -1.38 -17.86 34.30
C ARG A 37 -0.03 -17.16 34.48
N ARG A 38 1.07 -17.93 34.43
CA ARG A 38 2.44 -17.36 34.41
C ARG A 38 2.71 -16.53 33.16
N LYS A 39 2.03 -16.84 32.04
CA LYS A 39 1.94 -16.01 30.84
C LYS A 39 0.85 -14.96 31.05
N GLY A 40 1.00 -13.77 30.47
CA GLY A 40 0.09 -12.64 30.69
C GLY A 40 0.71 -11.51 31.52
N PHE A 41 1.73 -11.82 32.34
CA PHE A 41 2.46 -10.81 33.10
C PHE A 41 3.51 -10.08 32.27
N THR A 42 3.54 -8.76 32.38
CA THR A 42 4.57 -7.85 31.83
C THR A 42 5.95 -7.97 32.48
N SER A 43 6.12 -8.85 33.47
CA SER A 43 7.43 -9.28 33.99
C SER A 43 7.29 -10.68 34.60
N PRO A 44 8.28 -11.58 34.46
CA PRO A 44 8.16 -12.96 34.93
C PRO A 44 7.82 -13.06 36.43
N PRO A 45 6.70 -13.70 36.81
CA PRO A 45 6.31 -13.84 38.21
C PRO A 45 7.17 -14.90 38.93
N PRO A 46 7.33 -14.82 40.28
CA PRO A 46 8.23 -15.71 41.04
C PRO A 46 7.98 -17.20 40.76
N THR A 47 9.03 -17.94 40.38
CA THR A 47 8.95 -19.33 39.89
C THR A 47 8.41 -20.31 40.93
N ASP A 48 8.68 -20.05 42.21
CA ASP A 48 8.52 -21.02 43.29
C ASP A 48 7.24 -20.80 44.12
N VAL A 49 6.38 -19.85 43.69
CA VAL A 49 5.15 -19.44 44.38
C VAL A 49 3.93 -19.74 43.50
N ALA A 50 2.86 -20.28 44.09
CA ALA A 50 1.57 -20.46 43.41
C ALA A 50 0.87 -19.11 43.21
N LEU A 51 0.41 -18.82 41.98
CA LEU A 51 -0.08 -17.49 41.62
C LEU A 51 -1.60 -17.39 41.79
N ASN A 52 -2.01 -16.68 42.84
CA ASN A 52 -3.41 -16.31 43.09
C ASN A 52 -3.60 -14.79 43.09
N SER A 53 -4.85 -14.34 43.16
CA SER A 53 -5.24 -12.93 43.16
C SER A 53 -4.60 -12.06 44.25
N ARG A 54 -4.03 -12.63 45.33
CA ARG A 54 -3.33 -11.90 46.41
C ARG A 54 -1.80 -12.04 46.38
N THR A 55 -1.21 -12.66 45.35
CA THR A 55 0.25 -12.93 45.29
C THR A 55 1.14 -11.71 45.54
N PHE A 56 0.71 -10.53 45.06
CA PHE A 56 1.51 -9.29 45.09
C PHE A 56 1.08 -8.32 46.20
N ILE A 57 0.22 -8.71 47.15
CA ILE A 57 -0.33 -7.82 48.20
C ILE A 57 0.73 -7.22 49.15
N ASN A 58 1.95 -7.75 49.14
CA ASN A 58 3.10 -7.22 49.88
C ASN A 58 4.19 -6.64 48.95
N THR A 59 3.90 -6.44 47.67
CA THR A 59 4.83 -5.89 46.67
C THR A 59 4.63 -4.37 46.55
N PRO A 60 5.69 -3.56 46.64
CA PRO A 60 5.62 -2.13 46.35
C PRO A 60 5.09 -1.86 44.93
N PHE A 61 4.30 -0.80 44.75
CA PHE A 61 3.69 -0.47 43.46
C PHE A 61 4.75 -0.24 42.35
N SER A 62 5.97 0.18 42.71
CA SER A 62 7.14 0.29 41.81
C SER A 62 7.57 -1.01 41.15
N ASP A 63 7.29 -2.15 41.78
CA ASP A 63 7.71 -3.47 41.35
C ASP A 63 6.54 -4.37 40.91
N LEU A 64 5.31 -3.89 41.05
CA LEU A 64 4.08 -4.56 40.63
C LEU A 64 4.07 -4.79 39.10
N PRO A 65 3.97 -6.04 38.62
CA PRO A 65 3.77 -6.33 37.21
C PRO A 65 2.29 -6.18 36.83
N LEU A 66 2.02 -5.63 35.65
CA LEU A 66 0.66 -5.63 35.08
C LEU A 66 0.35 -7.00 34.48
N TYR A 67 -0.84 -7.52 34.75
CA TYR A 67 -1.35 -8.77 34.18
C TYR A 67 -2.37 -8.49 33.07
N PHE A 68 -2.09 -9.00 31.88
CA PHE A 68 -2.93 -8.86 30.69
C PHE A 68 -3.29 -10.29 30.21
N PRO A 69 -4.52 -10.78 30.43
CA PRO A 69 -4.88 -12.17 30.13
C PRO A 69 -4.75 -12.60 28.66
N THR A 70 -4.61 -11.63 27.75
CA THR A 70 -4.49 -11.80 26.30
C THR A 70 -3.10 -11.47 25.76
N LEU A 71 -2.11 -11.24 26.62
CA LEU A 71 -0.74 -10.89 26.22
C LEU A 71 0.00 -12.11 25.64
N TRP A 72 0.52 -11.95 24.43
CA TRP A 72 1.47 -12.87 23.84
C TRP A 72 2.80 -12.86 24.61
N GLU A 73 3.60 -13.92 24.44
CA GLU A 73 4.90 -14.04 25.09
C GLU A 73 5.86 -12.88 24.73
N PRO A 74 6.86 -12.56 25.59
CA PRO A 74 7.77 -11.43 25.36
C PRO A 74 8.42 -11.44 23.97
N VAL A 75 8.08 -10.43 23.17
CA VAL A 75 8.56 -10.26 21.79
C VAL A 75 9.95 -9.62 21.83
N ALA A 76 10.81 -9.91 20.85
CA ALA A 76 12.13 -9.30 20.77
C ALA A 76 12.05 -7.75 20.76
N GLY A 77 12.49 -7.12 21.86
CA GLY A 77 12.41 -5.67 22.05
C GLY A 77 11.14 -5.14 22.72
N ALA A 78 10.32 -6.00 23.33
CA ALA A 78 9.12 -5.67 24.10
C ALA A 78 8.92 -6.64 25.28
N ASP A 79 8.13 -6.26 26.28
CA ASP A 79 7.78 -7.07 27.45
C ASP A 79 6.62 -8.06 27.17
N GLY A 80 6.00 -7.96 25.99
CA GLY A 80 4.89 -8.79 25.51
C GLY A 80 4.34 -8.25 24.18
N GLY A 81 3.25 -8.86 23.69
CA GLY A 81 2.57 -8.35 22.50
C GLY A 81 1.06 -8.59 22.45
N PHE A 82 0.36 -7.86 21.58
CA PHE A 82 -1.04 -8.11 21.23
C PHE A 82 -1.19 -8.34 19.72
N ASN A 83 -1.88 -9.43 19.39
CA ASN A 83 -2.30 -9.76 18.03
C ASN A 83 -3.73 -9.28 17.75
N ASP A 84 -4.22 -9.47 16.53
CA ASP A 84 -5.56 -9.01 16.14
C ASP A 84 -6.68 -9.60 17.01
N ALA A 85 -6.56 -10.90 17.36
CA ALA A 85 -7.50 -11.59 18.24
C ALA A 85 -7.52 -11.01 19.66
N ALA A 86 -6.35 -10.72 20.24
CA ALA A 86 -6.21 -10.13 21.57
C ALA A 86 -6.85 -8.73 21.68
N LEU A 87 -6.91 -7.99 20.57
CA LEU A 87 -7.59 -6.69 20.47
C LEU A 87 -9.10 -6.79 20.24
N LYS A 88 -9.61 -7.93 19.74
CA LYS A 88 -11.03 -8.13 19.36
C LYS A 88 -11.83 -9.03 20.31
N VAL A 89 -11.17 -9.83 21.14
CA VAL A 89 -11.81 -10.83 22.02
C VAL A 89 -12.74 -10.24 23.10
N ASN A 90 -12.61 -8.95 23.43
CA ASN A 90 -13.53 -8.25 24.32
C ASN A 90 -13.98 -6.90 23.72
N PRO A 91 -15.30 -6.62 23.63
CA PRO A 91 -15.80 -5.38 23.02
C PRO A 91 -15.54 -4.12 23.86
N SER A 92 -15.18 -4.23 25.15
CA SER A 92 -14.70 -3.11 25.97
C SER A 92 -13.21 -2.79 25.74
N GLY A 93 -12.49 -3.59 24.96
CA GLY A 93 -11.06 -3.44 24.71
C GLY A 93 -10.17 -4.39 25.51
N VAL A 94 -8.87 -4.13 25.50
CA VAL A 94 -7.85 -4.97 26.14
C VAL A 94 -7.98 -4.91 27.66
N ILE A 95 -8.07 -6.08 28.30
CA ILE A 95 -8.17 -6.20 29.76
C ILE A 95 -6.78 -6.04 30.38
N CYS A 96 -6.62 -5.06 31.27
CA CYS A 96 -5.46 -4.90 32.14
C CYS A 96 -5.89 -5.12 33.60
N ILE A 97 -5.26 -6.06 34.28
CA ILE A 97 -5.54 -6.38 35.68
C ILE A 97 -4.37 -5.93 36.54
N LEU A 98 -4.67 -5.07 37.51
CA LEU A 98 -3.75 -4.68 38.58
C LEU A 98 -4.09 -5.55 39.78
N LEU A 99 -3.11 -6.33 40.23
CA LEU A 99 -3.25 -7.15 41.42
C LEU A 99 -3.07 -6.27 42.68
N PRO A 100 -3.62 -6.68 43.84
CA PRO A 100 -3.45 -5.98 45.09
C PRO A 100 -1.98 -5.76 45.42
N TYR A 101 -1.67 -4.62 46.02
CA TYR A 101 -0.32 -4.13 46.25
C TYR A 101 -0.13 -3.66 47.70
N LEU A 102 1.14 -3.46 48.08
CA LEU A 102 1.51 -3.00 49.41
C LEU A 102 0.86 -1.63 49.73
N GLU A 103 0.19 -1.55 50.88
CA GLU A 103 -0.49 -0.34 51.39
C GLU A 103 -1.67 0.19 50.55
N GLN A 104 -2.28 -0.65 49.69
CA GLN A 104 -3.57 -0.35 49.04
C GLN A 104 -4.65 0.03 50.07
N ALA A 105 -5.30 1.18 49.87
CA ALA A 105 -6.30 1.76 50.77
C ALA A 105 -7.55 2.28 50.05
N GLU A 106 -8.64 2.52 50.79
CA GLU A 106 -9.84 3.16 50.26
C GLU A 106 -9.55 4.60 49.79
N ASN A 107 -10.08 4.96 48.62
CA ASN A 107 -9.90 6.23 47.90
C ASN A 107 -8.54 6.41 47.22
N ASP A 108 -7.68 5.39 47.16
CA ASP A 108 -6.51 5.42 46.28
C ASP A 108 -6.97 5.54 44.82
N PHE A 109 -6.46 6.55 44.10
CA PHE A 109 -6.81 6.82 42.71
C PHE A 109 -5.76 6.21 41.78
N ILE A 110 -6.18 5.26 40.96
CA ILE A 110 -5.30 4.48 40.09
C ILE A 110 -5.58 4.86 38.64
N TRP A 111 -4.54 5.02 37.81
CA TRP A 111 -4.71 5.19 36.37
C TRP A 111 -3.67 4.44 35.54
N LEU A 112 -4.05 4.15 34.30
CA LEU A 112 -3.17 3.61 33.25
C LEU A 112 -2.91 4.67 32.21
N GLU A 113 -1.64 4.86 31.87
CA GLU A 113 -1.22 5.64 30.71
C GLU A 113 -0.78 4.71 29.58
N LEU A 114 -1.27 4.99 28.37
CA LEU A 114 -0.81 4.40 27.11
C LEU A 114 -0.14 5.51 26.30
N ASN A 115 1.13 5.32 25.93
CA ASN A 115 1.95 6.27 25.18
C ASN A 115 2.04 7.68 25.82
N GLY A 116 1.79 7.81 27.13
CA GLY A 116 1.76 9.08 27.86
C GLY A 116 0.40 9.76 27.93
N VAL A 117 -0.69 9.05 27.60
CA VAL A 117 -2.08 9.53 27.71
C VAL A 117 -2.86 8.60 28.65
N GLN A 118 -3.58 9.17 29.62
CA GLN A 118 -4.47 8.43 30.51
C GLN A 118 -5.60 7.75 29.70
N VAL A 119 -5.67 6.42 29.74
CA VAL A 119 -6.65 5.61 28.99
C VAL A 119 -7.68 4.90 29.87
N ALA A 120 -7.36 4.64 31.13
CA ALA A 120 -8.25 4.01 32.09
C ALA A 120 -7.92 4.48 33.52
N PHE A 121 -8.91 4.43 34.42
CA PHE A 121 -8.72 4.78 35.83
C PHE A 121 -9.72 4.03 36.72
N HIS A 122 -9.42 3.98 38.03
CA HIS A 122 -10.29 3.45 39.08
C HIS A 122 -10.09 4.23 40.38
N THR A 123 -11.06 4.17 41.29
CA THR A 123 -10.88 4.60 42.69
C THR A 123 -11.14 3.40 43.58
N VAL A 124 -10.16 2.99 44.38
CA VAL A 124 -10.27 1.82 45.26
C VAL A 124 -11.40 2.02 46.28
N SER A 125 -12.37 1.11 46.29
CA SER A 125 -13.45 1.08 47.28
C SER A 125 -13.05 0.36 48.57
N ALA A 126 -13.82 0.57 49.65
CA ALA A 126 -13.55 -0.06 50.95
C ALA A 126 -13.52 -1.60 50.85
N ASP A 127 -14.49 -2.18 50.13
CA ASP A 127 -14.56 -3.62 49.93
C ASP A 127 -13.34 -4.15 49.16
N GLU A 128 -12.82 -3.42 48.18
CA GLU A 128 -11.62 -3.83 47.42
C GLU A 128 -10.33 -3.76 48.24
N ALA A 129 -10.22 -2.80 49.16
CA ALA A 129 -9.09 -2.68 50.09
C ALA A 129 -9.15 -3.76 51.19
N ASP A 130 -10.29 -3.89 51.89
CA ASP A 130 -10.48 -4.86 52.98
C ASP A 130 -10.40 -6.32 52.48
N LEU A 131 -11.00 -6.61 51.32
CA LEU A 131 -10.96 -7.94 50.70
C LEU A 131 -9.72 -8.16 49.83
N GLY A 132 -8.92 -7.13 49.55
CA GLY A 132 -7.70 -7.21 48.75
C GLY A 132 -7.97 -7.89 47.40
N THR A 133 -8.86 -7.30 46.60
CA THR A 133 -9.29 -7.85 45.30
C THR A 133 -8.57 -7.17 44.13
N GLN A 134 -8.42 -7.92 43.03
CA GLN A 134 -7.81 -7.40 41.81
C GLN A 134 -8.69 -6.34 41.12
N ILE A 135 -8.04 -5.34 40.53
CA ILE A 135 -8.68 -4.18 39.89
C ILE A 135 -8.61 -4.38 38.38
N VAL A 136 -9.78 -4.39 37.72
CA VAL A 136 -9.92 -4.74 36.30
C VAL A 136 -10.16 -3.48 35.47
N LEU A 137 -9.19 -3.10 34.65
CA LEU A 137 -9.23 -1.95 33.76
C LEU A 137 -9.32 -2.40 32.30
N PHE A 138 -9.84 -1.52 31.43
CA PHE A 138 -9.97 -1.75 29.99
C PHE A 138 -9.29 -0.63 29.21
N ILE A 139 -8.47 -1.00 28.24
CA ILE A 139 -7.84 -0.08 27.30
C ILE A 139 -8.54 -0.23 25.95
N GLU A 140 -9.18 0.82 25.45
CA GLU A 140 -9.83 0.84 24.13
C GLU A 140 -8.85 0.35 23.05
N SER A 141 -9.19 -0.75 22.36
CA SER A 141 -8.29 -1.42 21.40
C SER A 141 -7.83 -0.52 20.23
N THR A 142 -8.55 0.56 19.97
CA THR A 142 -8.24 1.60 18.96
C THR A 142 -7.11 2.53 19.37
N ARG A 143 -6.79 2.66 20.67
CA ARG A 143 -5.74 3.55 21.19
C ARG A 143 -4.32 3.02 20.96
N PHE A 144 -4.20 1.71 20.75
CA PHE A 144 -2.93 1.08 20.40
C PHE A 144 -2.53 1.44 18.97
N ILE A 145 -1.30 1.93 18.82
CA ILE A 145 -0.64 2.17 17.54
C ILE A 145 -0.25 0.81 16.95
N ASP A 146 -0.66 0.53 15.72
CA ASP A 146 -0.35 -0.74 15.04
C ASP A 146 1.08 -0.77 14.49
N GLN A 147 1.60 -1.98 14.27
CA GLN A 147 3.00 -2.27 13.90
C GLN A 147 4.05 -1.72 14.89
N ALA A 148 3.67 -1.32 16.11
CA ALA A 148 4.46 -0.45 16.97
C ALA A 148 4.63 -0.94 18.42
N ASN A 149 5.75 -0.52 19.02
CA ASN A 149 6.02 -0.64 20.45
C ASN A 149 5.26 0.44 21.22
N ASN A 150 4.14 0.06 21.83
CA ASN A 150 3.31 0.91 22.66
C ASN A 150 3.81 0.89 24.11
N LYS A 151 3.82 2.04 24.79
CA LYS A 151 4.29 2.16 26.17
C LYS A 151 3.13 2.14 27.14
N VAL A 152 3.17 1.31 28.18
CA VAL A 152 2.14 1.23 29.22
C VAL A 152 2.76 1.42 30.60
N GLN A 153 2.13 2.24 31.43
CA GLN A 153 2.52 2.42 32.83
C GLN A 153 1.27 2.61 33.70
N ALA A 154 1.27 1.99 34.88
CA ALA A 154 0.27 2.24 35.92
C ALA A 154 0.80 3.23 36.95
N PHE A 155 -0.12 3.98 37.55
CA PHE A 155 0.13 4.96 38.59
C PHE A 155 -0.92 4.81 39.69
N VAL A 156 -0.54 5.19 40.91
CA VAL A 156 -1.46 5.35 42.05
C VAL A 156 -1.16 6.68 42.73
N GLU A 157 -2.19 7.49 42.98
CA GLU A 157 -2.14 8.60 43.93
C GLU A 157 -2.94 8.22 45.17
N GLN A 158 -2.24 8.09 46.29
CA GLN A 158 -2.85 7.90 47.59
C GLN A 158 -3.62 9.15 48.03
N LEU A 159 -4.60 9.00 48.92
CA LEU A 159 -5.30 10.13 49.57
C LEU A 159 -4.35 11.09 50.35
N SER A 160 -3.10 10.67 50.58
CA SER A 160 -2.01 11.50 51.12
C SER A 160 -1.43 12.54 50.14
N GLY A 161 -1.75 12.44 48.84
CA GLY A 161 -1.10 13.17 47.75
C GLY A 161 0.26 12.57 47.33
N THR A 162 0.55 11.33 47.76
CA THR A 162 1.76 10.60 47.35
C THR A 162 1.47 9.83 46.07
N ILE A 163 2.28 10.06 45.03
CA ILE A 163 2.15 9.39 43.73
C ILE A 163 3.27 8.35 43.58
N ASP A 164 2.88 7.09 43.41
CA ASP A 164 3.76 5.99 43.01
C ASP A 164 3.37 5.47 41.61
N LYS A 165 4.29 4.73 40.97
CA LYS A 165 4.11 4.23 39.60
C LYS A 165 4.84 2.91 39.35
N SER A 166 4.26 2.06 38.50
CA SER A 166 4.87 0.80 38.07
C SER A 166 6.14 1.04 37.25
N LYS A 167 6.81 -0.05 36.85
CA LYS A 167 7.75 0.01 35.72
C LYS A 167 7.02 0.46 34.45
N LEU A 168 7.78 1.04 33.52
CA LEU A 168 7.31 1.40 32.19
C LEU A 168 7.47 0.19 31.28
N PHE A 169 6.37 -0.42 30.86
CA PHE A 169 6.36 -1.60 30.03
C PHE A 169 6.17 -1.23 28.55
N THR A 170 6.68 -2.05 27.65
CA THR A 170 6.59 -1.89 26.20
C THR A 170 5.89 -3.09 25.59
N ILE A 171 4.77 -2.88 24.89
CA ILE A 171 3.97 -3.93 24.28
C ILE A 171 3.96 -3.74 22.76
N TYR A 172 4.41 -4.74 22.00
CA TYR A 172 4.30 -4.69 20.54
C TYR A 172 2.88 -5.02 20.08
N VAL A 173 2.35 -4.30 19.10
CA VAL A 173 1.00 -4.55 18.57
C VAL A 173 1.05 -4.80 17.07
N ASP A 174 0.39 -5.88 16.63
CA ASP A 174 0.27 -6.26 15.22
C ASP A 174 -1.16 -6.73 14.91
N ARG A 175 -1.86 -5.98 14.05
CA ARG A 175 -3.20 -6.34 13.54
C ARG A 175 -3.15 -7.07 12.18
N GLU A 176 -1.95 -7.23 11.62
CA GLU A 176 -1.78 -7.50 10.19
C GLU A 176 -1.23 -8.91 9.98
N HIS A 177 -2.11 -9.82 9.55
CA HIS A 177 -1.74 -11.21 9.30
C HIS A 177 -0.53 -11.31 8.34
N PRO A 178 0.46 -12.18 8.64
CA PRO A 178 1.61 -12.41 7.75
C PRO A 178 1.14 -12.99 6.42
N VAL A 179 1.97 -12.87 5.37
CA VAL A 179 1.64 -13.21 3.96
C VAL A 179 0.61 -12.26 3.33
N GLY A 180 -0.38 -11.78 4.09
CA GLY A 180 -1.44 -10.92 3.59
C GLY A 180 -2.52 -11.71 2.84
N PRO A 181 -3.53 -11.02 2.29
CA PRO A 181 -4.71 -11.67 1.72
C PRO A 181 -4.34 -12.58 0.53
N ASP A 182 -5.03 -13.70 0.48
CA ASP A 182 -5.04 -14.65 -0.64
C ASP A 182 -5.35 -13.94 -1.98
N PRO A 183 -4.53 -14.14 -3.04
CA PRO A 183 -4.75 -13.55 -4.35
C PRO A 183 -5.77 -14.30 -5.22
N ILE A 184 -6.15 -15.54 -4.90
CA ILE A 184 -7.07 -16.39 -5.65
C ILE A 184 -8.19 -16.88 -4.74
N VAL A 185 -9.19 -16.02 -4.51
CA VAL A 185 -10.36 -16.24 -3.63
C VAL A 185 -11.18 -17.52 -3.93
N SER A 186 -10.86 -18.26 -4.99
CA SER A 186 -11.43 -19.56 -5.35
C SER A 186 -10.63 -20.79 -4.91
N THR A 187 -9.50 -20.67 -4.21
CA THR A 187 -8.70 -21.80 -3.67
C THR A 187 -8.74 -21.90 -2.13
N PRO A 188 -9.88 -22.30 -1.50
CA PRO A 188 -10.05 -22.25 -0.05
C PRO A 188 -8.90 -22.89 0.76
N ASN A 189 -8.33 -22.07 1.65
CA ASN A 189 -7.28 -22.43 2.62
C ASN A 189 -5.90 -22.75 2.02
N VAL A 190 -5.71 -22.56 0.71
CA VAL A 190 -4.39 -22.28 0.11
C VAL A 190 -4.22 -20.76 0.00
N ASN A 191 -3.00 -20.29 -0.15
CA ASN A 191 -2.69 -18.88 -0.43
C ASN A 191 -1.46 -18.79 -1.33
N GLU A 192 -1.62 -18.38 -2.60
CA GLU A 192 -0.54 -18.36 -3.59
C GLU A 192 0.41 -17.17 -3.44
N ASN A 193 0.26 -16.34 -2.40
CA ASN A 193 1.37 -15.52 -1.89
C ASN A 193 2.43 -16.35 -1.13
N MET A 194 2.22 -17.67 -0.95
CA MET A 194 3.20 -18.62 -0.41
C MET A 194 3.63 -19.62 -1.49
N ALA A 195 4.89 -20.04 -1.48
CA ALA A 195 5.36 -21.12 -2.36
C ALA A 195 5.09 -22.50 -1.76
N ALA A 196 4.84 -23.49 -2.62
CA ALA A 196 5.05 -24.89 -2.24
C ALA A 196 6.50 -25.13 -1.80
N VAL A 197 6.69 -26.03 -0.84
CA VAL A 197 8.04 -26.35 -0.35
C VAL A 197 8.91 -26.95 -1.46
N LYS A 198 10.20 -26.63 -1.41
CA LYS A 198 11.24 -27.24 -2.25
C LYS A 198 12.22 -28.02 -1.39
N PHE A 199 12.98 -28.91 -2.00
CA PHE A 199 14.06 -29.63 -1.33
C PHE A 199 15.42 -29.19 -1.86
N ALA A 200 16.41 -29.05 -0.97
CA ALA A 200 17.77 -28.66 -1.38
C ALA A 200 18.49 -29.79 -2.14
N ASP A 201 18.12 -31.04 -1.91
CA ASP A 201 18.63 -32.20 -2.65
C ASP A 201 17.94 -32.33 -4.03
N PRO A 202 18.69 -32.29 -5.16
CA PRO A 202 18.10 -32.34 -6.50
C PRO A 202 17.46 -33.67 -6.91
N GLN A 203 17.60 -34.75 -6.15
CA GLN A 203 16.88 -36.01 -6.38
C GLN A 203 15.57 -36.02 -5.61
N ILE A 204 15.56 -35.51 -4.37
CA ILE A 204 14.30 -35.32 -3.62
C ILE A 204 13.42 -34.31 -4.36
N GLU A 205 13.96 -33.18 -4.82
CA GLU A 205 13.19 -32.16 -5.54
C GLU A 205 12.63 -32.65 -6.89
N ALA A 206 13.37 -33.51 -7.59
CA ALA A 206 12.97 -34.04 -8.90
C ALA A 206 11.97 -35.21 -8.83
N PHE A 207 11.99 -36.02 -7.75
CA PHE A 207 11.22 -37.26 -7.67
C PHE A 207 10.27 -37.36 -6.46
N GLY A 208 10.42 -36.48 -5.46
CA GLY A 208 9.63 -36.50 -4.21
C GLY A 208 10.01 -37.62 -3.23
N VAL A 209 11.04 -38.42 -3.49
CA VAL A 209 11.33 -39.64 -2.69
C VAL A 209 12.35 -39.38 -1.59
N ILE A 210 11.96 -39.66 -0.34
CA ILE A 210 12.80 -39.63 0.87
C ILE A 210 13.26 -41.06 1.19
N THR A 211 14.49 -41.43 0.80
CA THR A 211 15.04 -42.75 1.18
C THR A 211 15.54 -42.78 2.62
N LYS A 212 15.84 -43.98 3.13
CA LYS A 212 16.51 -44.18 4.42
C LYS A 212 17.81 -43.38 4.56
N GLU A 213 18.61 -43.31 3.50
CA GLU A 213 19.87 -42.57 3.46
C GLU A 213 19.63 -41.07 3.62
N ASN A 214 18.62 -40.53 2.91
CA ASN A 214 18.21 -39.13 2.99
C ASN A 214 17.73 -38.79 4.42
N ALA A 215 16.89 -39.64 5.01
CA ALA A 215 16.41 -39.47 6.38
C ALA A 215 17.54 -39.52 7.43
N ILE A 216 18.55 -40.38 7.24
CA ILE A 216 19.73 -40.47 8.12
C ILE A 216 20.65 -39.24 7.98
N ALA A 217 20.81 -38.71 6.76
CA ALA A 217 21.56 -37.48 6.52
C ALA A 217 20.85 -36.23 7.08
N GLY A 218 19.52 -36.26 7.16
CA GLY A 218 18.68 -35.09 7.37
C GLY A 218 18.31 -34.45 6.03
N VAL A 219 17.09 -33.96 5.93
CA VAL A 219 16.53 -33.37 4.71
C VAL A 219 16.32 -31.88 4.91
N GLU A 220 16.93 -31.07 4.04
CA GLU A 220 16.77 -29.63 4.02
C GLU A 220 15.60 -29.23 3.12
N ILE A 221 14.61 -28.59 3.73
CA ILE A 221 13.39 -28.06 3.11
C ILE A 221 13.59 -26.54 2.95
N LEU A 222 13.35 -26.04 1.75
CA LEU A 222 13.52 -24.63 1.40
C LEU A 222 12.14 -23.96 1.28
N ILE A 223 11.97 -22.91 2.07
CA ILE A 223 10.79 -22.02 2.06
C ILE A 223 11.17 -20.75 1.32
N GLU A 224 10.50 -20.44 0.21
CA GLU A 224 10.76 -19.22 -0.58
C GLU A 224 10.39 -17.93 0.18
N ASP A 225 10.75 -16.79 -0.40
CA ASP A 225 10.37 -15.48 0.12
C ASP A 225 8.85 -15.29 0.19
N TYR A 226 8.35 -14.63 1.24
CA TYR A 226 6.92 -14.45 1.47
C TYR A 226 6.56 -13.03 1.94
N PRO A 227 5.51 -12.41 1.36
CA PRO A 227 4.71 -12.90 0.25
C PRO A 227 5.46 -12.93 -1.09
N LEU A 228 5.17 -13.95 -1.91
CA LEU A 228 5.70 -14.10 -3.28
C LEU A 228 5.39 -12.90 -4.19
N ASN A 229 4.33 -12.15 -3.88
CA ASN A 229 3.99 -10.90 -4.54
C ASN A 229 4.61 -9.71 -3.76
N PRO A 230 5.73 -9.12 -4.21
CA PRO A 230 6.40 -8.02 -3.51
C PRO A 230 5.60 -6.70 -3.53
N ALA A 231 4.48 -6.63 -4.26
CA ALA A 231 3.58 -5.47 -4.25
C ALA A 231 2.56 -5.51 -3.09
N VAL A 232 2.45 -6.62 -2.35
CA VAL A 232 1.73 -6.67 -1.06
C VAL A 232 2.42 -5.72 -0.07
N PRO A 233 1.70 -4.96 0.77
CA PRO A 233 2.32 -4.04 1.75
C PRO A 233 3.31 -4.74 2.70
N THR A 234 4.42 -4.07 3.01
CA THR A 234 5.55 -4.61 3.80
C THR A 234 5.18 -5.07 5.21
N LYS A 235 4.05 -4.60 5.76
CA LYS A 235 3.49 -5.08 7.03
C LYS A 235 3.15 -6.59 7.03
N HIS A 236 2.96 -7.20 5.86
CA HIS A 236 2.70 -8.64 5.69
C HIS A 236 3.95 -9.46 5.32
N HIS A 237 5.09 -8.81 5.06
CA HIS A 237 6.33 -9.48 4.66
C HIS A 237 6.98 -10.18 5.85
N ARG A 238 7.86 -11.16 5.57
CA ARG A 238 8.60 -11.88 6.61
C ARG A 238 9.33 -10.95 7.59
N LYS A 239 9.11 -11.15 8.89
CA LYS A 239 9.69 -10.37 9.99
C LYS A 239 10.63 -11.25 10.83
N GLU A 240 11.57 -10.63 11.54
CA GLU A 240 12.32 -11.34 12.59
C GLU A 240 11.36 -11.75 13.72
N GLY A 241 11.47 -13.01 14.16
CA GLY A 241 10.61 -13.59 15.20
C GLY A 241 9.34 -14.26 14.69
N ASP A 242 9.05 -14.20 13.38
CA ASP A 242 8.04 -15.06 12.76
C ASP A 242 8.39 -16.54 12.97
N VAL A 243 7.38 -17.40 13.12
CA VAL A 243 7.55 -18.85 13.31
C VAL A 243 6.87 -19.59 12.17
N ILE A 244 7.68 -20.20 11.32
CA ILE A 244 7.25 -21.07 10.23
C ILE A 244 6.98 -22.46 10.81
N PHE A 245 5.83 -23.04 10.44
CA PHE A 245 5.44 -24.39 10.79
C PHE A 245 5.31 -25.20 9.49
N VAL A 246 6.16 -26.21 9.30
CA VAL A 246 6.08 -27.15 8.17
C VAL A 246 5.35 -28.41 8.65
N SER A 247 4.22 -28.72 8.04
CA SER A 247 3.43 -29.94 8.25
C SER A 247 3.88 -31.01 7.27
N ILE A 248 4.26 -32.20 7.78
CA ILE A 248 4.50 -33.40 6.98
C ILE A 248 3.50 -34.46 7.42
N GLY A 249 2.40 -34.64 6.69
CA GLY A 249 1.32 -35.57 7.09
C GLY A 249 0.79 -35.31 8.52
N GLY A 250 0.65 -34.03 8.89
CA GLY A 250 0.24 -33.56 10.22
C GLY A 250 1.34 -33.56 11.29
N LEU A 251 2.58 -33.98 10.98
CA LEU A 251 3.72 -33.84 11.87
C LEU A 251 4.39 -32.47 11.68
N LEU A 252 4.42 -31.64 12.73
CA LEU A 252 4.88 -30.25 12.66
C LEU A 252 6.37 -30.09 12.99
N ILE A 253 7.13 -29.52 12.06
CA ILE A 253 8.47 -28.95 12.27
C ILE A 253 8.33 -27.44 12.47
N LYS A 254 9.11 -26.83 13.36
CA LYS A 254 9.11 -25.37 13.60
C LYS A 254 10.45 -24.75 13.27
N HIS A 255 10.43 -23.55 12.69
CA HIS A 255 11.61 -22.69 12.48
C HIS A 255 11.26 -21.24 12.84
N THR A 256 12.13 -20.57 13.59
CA THR A 256 11.95 -19.13 13.93
C THR A 256 12.85 -18.30 13.03
N VAL A 257 12.24 -17.37 12.29
CA VAL A 257 12.93 -16.52 11.31
C VAL A 257 13.88 -15.55 12.01
N THR A 258 15.16 -15.65 11.67
CA THR A 258 16.22 -14.79 12.20
C THR A 258 16.28 -13.44 11.49
N ASN A 259 16.94 -12.44 12.10
CA ASN A 259 17.18 -11.13 11.46
C ASN A 259 17.81 -11.26 10.05
N PHE A 260 18.76 -12.17 9.86
CA PHE A 260 19.45 -12.37 8.58
C PHE A 260 18.53 -12.96 7.50
N GLU A 261 17.63 -13.84 7.89
CA GLU A 261 16.60 -14.36 6.99
C GLU A 261 15.58 -13.25 6.67
N ALA A 262 15.04 -12.58 7.68
CA ALA A 262 14.04 -11.52 7.51
C ALA A 262 14.54 -10.33 6.66
N SER A 263 15.84 -9.99 6.71
CA SER A 263 16.44 -8.89 5.93
C SER A 263 17.03 -9.30 4.57
N GLY A 264 16.98 -10.59 4.21
CA GLY A 264 17.36 -11.10 2.90
C GLY A 264 16.14 -11.48 2.04
N ASN A 265 16.41 -11.90 0.79
CA ASN A 265 15.42 -12.46 -0.13
C ASN A 265 15.75 -13.92 -0.53
N LEU A 266 16.67 -14.57 0.19
CA LEU A 266 17.00 -15.98 -0.04
C LEU A 266 15.93 -16.90 0.61
N PRO A 267 15.76 -18.14 0.12
CA PRO A 267 14.95 -19.14 0.80
C PRO A 267 15.45 -19.42 2.23
N ILE A 268 14.52 -19.78 3.10
CA ILE A 268 14.75 -20.17 4.50
C ILE A 268 14.91 -21.69 4.57
N SER A 269 15.96 -22.15 5.26
CA SER A 269 16.29 -23.58 5.39
C SER A 269 15.70 -24.20 6.66
N VAL A 270 14.67 -25.02 6.50
CA VAL A 270 14.04 -25.81 7.58
C VAL A 270 14.52 -27.26 7.50
N TRP A 271 15.05 -27.80 8.61
CA TRP A 271 15.68 -29.13 8.62
C TRP A 271 14.80 -30.22 9.25
N ALA A 272 14.51 -31.26 8.47
CA ALA A 272 13.82 -32.47 8.90
C ALA A 272 14.84 -33.59 9.20
N TYR A 273 15.10 -33.84 10.48
CA TYR A 273 16.09 -34.82 10.96
C TYR A 273 15.50 -36.24 11.08
N PHE A 274 16.37 -37.25 11.23
CA PHE A 274 15.98 -38.67 11.25
C PHE A 274 14.78 -39.00 12.17
N GLY A 275 14.70 -38.43 13.37
CA GLY A 275 13.59 -38.67 14.31
C GLY A 275 12.23 -38.14 13.83
N THR A 276 12.21 -37.13 12.95
CA THR A 276 10.99 -36.67 12.27
C THR A 276 10.52 -37.71 11.25
N TRP A 277 11.46 -38.27 10.48
CA TRP A 277 11.17 -39.30 9.49
C TRP A 277 10.83 -40.66 10.13
N GLU A 278 11.45 -41.04 11.24
CA GLU A 278 11.16 -42.28 11.97
C GLU A 278 9.72 -42.32 12.53
N ALA A 279 9.10 -41.17 12.76
CA ALA A 279 7.68 -41.05 13.13
C ALA A 279 6.71 -41.23 11.93
N LEU A 280 7.21 -41.34 10.70
CA LEU A 280 6.44 -41.47 9.46
C LEU A 280 6.71 -42.84 8.81
N PRO A 281 5.74 -43.78 8.84
CA PRO A 281 5.84 -45.06 8.13
C PRO A 281 6.11 -44.94 6.63
N ASP A 282 6.60 -46.01 5.98
CA ASP A 282 6.81 -46.03 4.52
C ASP A 282 5.48 -45.84 3.77
N SER A 283 5.23 -44.63 3.26
CA SER A 283 3.99 -44.21 2.59
C SER A 283 4.20 -42.91 1.81
N GLU A 284 3.16 -42.42 1.13
CA GLU A 284 3.14 -41.06 0.58
C GLU A 284 2.72 -40.05 1.66
N TYR A 285 3.10 -38.79 1.51
CA TYR A 285 2.75 -37.70 2.43
C TYR A 285 2.64 -36.36 1.70
N ILE A 286 1.84 -35.45 2.26
CA ILE A 286 1.81 -34.04 1.88
C ILE A 286 2.78 -33.27 2.76
N VAL A 287 3.51 -32.35 2.14
CA VAL A 287 4.23 -31.27 2.81
C VAL A 287 3.61 -29.93 2.42
N GLU A 288 3.34 -29.13 3.43
CA GLU A 288 2.75 -27.79 3.36
C GLU A 288 3.26 -26.98 4.57
N TRP A 289 3.13 -25.66 4.54
CA TRP A 289 3.53 -24.81 5.65
C TRP A 289 2.59 -23.64 5.88
N TYR A 290 2.66 -23.09 7.09
CA TYR A 290 2.05 -21.82 7.49
C TYR A 290 3.03 -21.03 8.34
N VAL A 291 2.71 -19.76 8.59
CA VAL A 291 3.51 -18.89 9.46
C VAL A 291 2.62 -18.24 10.52
N LEU A 292 3.11 -18.23 11.75
CA LEU A 292 2.65 -17.31 12.80
C LEU A 292 3.60 -16.12 12.80
N ASP A 293 3.09 -14.89 12.86
CA ASP A 293 3.96 -13.74 13.13
C ASP A 293 4.49 -13.77 14.58
N LYS A 294 5.40 -12.84 14.88
CA LYS A 294 6.00 -12.67 16.22
C LYS A 294 5.00 -12.38 17.38
N VAL A 295 3.73 -12.08 17.13
CA VAL A 295 2.65 -11.98 18.15
C VAL A 295 1.58 -13.09 18.03
N GLY A 296 1.73 -14.03 17.10
CA GLY A 296 0.82 -15.14 16.90
C GLY A 296 -0.34 -14.91 15.95
N ASN A 297 -0.33 -13.87 15.08
CA ASN A 297 -1.25 -13.81 13.94
C ASN A 297 -0.88 -14.93 12.94
N HIS A 298 -1.82 -15.81 12.61
CA HIS A 298 -1.64 -16.89 11.64
C HIS A 298 -1.80 -16.37 10.20
N SER A 299 -1.02 -16.87 9.23
CA SER A 299 -1.24 -16.61 7.80
C SER A 299 -2.66 -16.99 7.37
N PRO A 300 -3.33 -16.24 6.49
CA PRO A 300 -4.62 -16.68 5.95
C PRO A 300 -4.35 -17.81 4.95
N GLY A 301 -4.63 -19.05 5.36
CA GLY A 301 -4.34 -20.26 4.58
C GLY A 301 -2.92 -20.83 4.75
N PHE A 302 -2.71 -21.93 4.04
CA PHE A 302 -1.46 -22.69 3.92
C PHE A 302 -0.77 -22.42 2.56
N SER A 303 0.49 -22.82 2.46
CA SER A 303 1.17 -22.93 1.17
C SER A 303 0.50 -23.91 0.21
N PRO A 304 0.64 -23.72 -1.12
CA PRO A 304 0.36 -24.76 -2.10
C PRO A 304 1.06 -26.09 -1.76
N ARG A 305 0.36 -27.21 -1.95
CA ARG A 305 0.75 -28.52 -1.41
C ARG A 305 1.87 -29.19 -2.21
N ARG A 306 2.73 -29.99 -1.55
CA ARG A 306 3.79 -30.79 -2.17
C ARG A 306 3.67 -32.27 -1.77
N LEU A 307 3.41 -33.17 -2.72
CA LEU A 307 3.43 -34.61 -2.45
C LEU A 307 4.87 -35.17 -2.40
N ILE A 308 5.13 -36.08 -1.46
CA ILE A 308 6.38 -36.85 -1.33
C ILE A 308 6.08 -38.33 -1.05
N GLU A 309 7.08 -39.21 -1.22
CA GLU A 309 7.05 -40.62 -0.83
C GLU A 309 8.20 -40.94 0.14
N VAL A 310 7.91 -41.56 1.28
CA VAL A 310 8.88 -41.96 2.31
C VAL A 310 9.20 -43.45 2.16
N GLN A 311 10.49 -43.77 2.02
CA GLN A 311 11.01 -45.12 1.78
C GLN A 311 12.20 -45.40 2.73
N LEU A 312 11.93 -45.58 4.01
CA LEU A 312 12.93 -45.93 5.04
C LEU A 312 13.28 -47.43 5.05
N GLY A 313 12.55 -48.25 4.29
CA GLY A 313 12.81 -49.68 4.12
C GLY A 313 12.49 -50.48 5.39
N SER A 314 11.36 -50.18 6.03
CA SER A 314 10.85 -50.84 7.23
C SER A 314 10.18 -52.19 6.91
N GLY A 315 9.58 -52.34 5.73
CA GLY A 315 8.88 -53.54 5.28
C GLY A 315 9.72 -54.46 4.38
N SER A 316 9.60 -55.77 4.59
CA SER A 316 10.13 -56.81 3.66
C SER A 316 9.12 -57.26 2.59
N GLU A 317 7.96 -56.61 2.52
CA GLU A 317 6.92 -56.83 1.51
C GLU A 317 6.61 -55.48 0.82
N PRO A 318 6.27 -55.42 -0.48
CA PRO A 318 5.95 -54.16 -1.17
C PRO A 318 4.77 -53.42 -0.52
N ILE A 319 4.77 -52.09 -0.51
CA ILE A 319 3.65 -51.31 0.05
C ILE A 319 2.30 -51.73 -0.57
N LEU A 320 1.24 -51.70 0.25
CA LEU A 320 -0.11 -52.05 -0.17
C LEU A 320 -0.73 -50.88 -0.97
N PRO A 321 -1.65 -51.12 -1.92
CA PRO A 321 -2.28 -50.05 -2.68
C PRO A 321 -3.15 -49.15 -1.77
N ALA A 322 -3.30 -47.89 -2.17
CA ALA A 322 -4.15 -46.92 -1.51
C ALA A 322 -5.62 -47.39 -1.43
N VAL A 323 -6.39 -46.77 -0.52
CA VAL A 323 -7.85 -46.96 -0.47
C VAL A 323 -8.55 -46.00 -1.42
N PHE A 324 -9.85 -46.19 -1.61
CA PHE A 324 -10.72 -45.23 -2.29
C PHE A 324 -11.94 -44.93 -1.40
N VAL A 325 -12.38 -43.69 -1.28
CA VAL A 325 -13.66 -43.35 -0.63
C VAL A 325 -14.76 -43.39 -1.70
N THR A 326 -15.87 -44.06 -1.44
CA THR A 326 -16.89 -44.31 -2.48
C THR A 326 -17.64 -43.03 -2.88
N GLU A 327 -17.70 -42.08 -1.94
CA GLU A 327 -18.42 -40.80 -1.98
C GLU A 327 -17.47 -39.62 -2.26
N SER A 328 -16.29 -39.88 -2.85
CA SER A 328 -15.39 -38.82 -3.33
C SER A 328 -15.52 -38.60 -4.84
N ASP A 329 -15.69 -37.35 -5.25
CA ASP A 329 -15.58 -36.89 -6.64
C ASP A 329 -14.19 -36.27 -6.91
N TYR A 330 -13.90 -35.95 -8.17
CA TYR A 330 -12.63 -35.35 -8.59
C TYR A 330 -12.85 -33.94 -9.16
N ASP A 331 -12.07 -32.98 -8.69
CA ASP A 331 -12.11 -31.58 -9.10
C ASP A 331 -11.10 -31.33 -10.24
N GLU A 332 -11.61 -31.14 -11.47
CA GLU A 332 -10.78 -30.85 -12.65
C GLU A 332 -10.12 -29.45 -12.63
N GLU A 333 -10.59 -28.51 -11.81
CA GLU A 333 -10.02 -27.16 -11.68
C GLU A 333 -8.88 -27.13 -10.66
N HIS A 334 -8.95 -27.99 -9.62
CA HIS A 334 -7.99 -28.04 -8.51
C HIS A 334 -7.07 -29.29 -8.47
N ASP A 335 -7.21 -30.23 -9.42
CA ASP A 335 -6.40 -31.47 -9.53
C ASP A 335 -6.39 -32.28 -8.21
N GLN A 336 -7.57 -32.47 -7.61
CA GLN A 336 -7.74 -33.13 -6.32
C GLN A 336 -9.04 -33.95 -6.22
N ASP A 337 -8.95 -35.11 -5.58
CA ASP A 337 -10.14 -35.81 -5.08
C ASP A 337 -10.73 -35.05 -3.89
N PHE A 338 -12.05 -34.94 -3.80
CA PHE A 338 -12.77 -34.29 -2.70
C PHE A 338 -14.01 -35.08 -2.25
N ILE A 339 -14.45 -34.85 -1.02
CA ILE A 339 -15.70 -35.39 -0.45
C ILE A 339 -16.55 -34.19 -0.06
N ASP A 340 -17.74 -34.03 -0.64
CA ASP A 340 -18.70 -33.00 -0.21
C ASP A 340 -19.59 -33.53 0.91
N ILE A 341 -19.44 -32.98 2.13
CA ILE A 341 -20.22 -33.42 3.29
C ILE A 341 -21.71 -33.10 3.18
N ARG A 342 -22.12 -32.25 2.23
CA ARG A 342 -23.53 -31.88 2.01
C ARG A 342 -24.31 -32.97 1.28
N ASP A 343 -23.61 -33.85 0.56
CA ASP A 343 -24.19 -34.94 -0.23
C ASP A 343 -24.11 -36.31 0.49
N LEU A 344 -23.57 -36.36 1.72
CA LEU A 344 -23.47 -37.58 2.54
C LEU A 344 -24.77 -37.90 3.31
N ASP A 345 -25.37 -39.06 3.03
CA ASP A 345 -26.49 -39.64 3.81
C ASP A 345 -25.95 -40.61 4.89
N GLY A 346 -25.11 -40.09 5.79
CA GLY A 346 -24.44 -40.84 6.86
C GLY A 346 -22.94 -41.05 6.63
N ASP A 347 -22.38 -42.13 7.20
CA ASP A 347 -20.95 -42.45 7.11
C ASP A 347 -20.52 -42.75 5.66
N ALA A 348 -19.38 -42.17 5.26
CA ALA A 348 -18.73 -42.48 3.98
C ALA A 348 -18.08 -43.88 4.01
N ASN A 349 -17.76 -44.45 2.84
CA ASN A 349 -17.31 -45.83 2.68
C ASN A 349 -15.90 -45.91 2.09
N ILE A 350 -14.92 -46.24 2.94
CA ILE A 350 -13.55 -46.56 2.51
C ILE A 350 -13.53 -47.97 1.90
N GLU A 351 -13.34 -48.06 0.59
CA GLU A 351 -13.09 -49.32 -0.10
C GLU A 351 -11.63 -49.79 0.09
N LEU A 352 -11.43 -50.77 0.98
CA LEU A 352 -10.16 -51.43 1.20
C LEU A 352 -9.95 -52.57 0.18
N PRO A 353 -8.94 -52.52 -0.72
CA PRO A 353 -8.70 -53.56 -1.71
C PRO A 353 -8.05 -54.82 -1.11
N ILE A 354 -8.78 -55.93 -1.03
CA ILE A 354 -8.35 -57.19 -0.37
C ILE A 354 -7.75 -58.21 -1.34
N ARG A 355 -8.43 -58.51 -2.46
CA ARG A 355 -8.03 -59.64 -3.32
C ARG A 355 -6.67 -59.40 -3.98
N ASN A 356 -5.86 -60.46 -4.04
CA ASN A 356 -4.50 -60.50 -4.60
C ASN A 356 -3.42 -59.68 -3.84
N ASN A 357 -3.77 -58.92 -2.80
CA ASN A 357 -2.82 -58.03 -2.09
C ASN A 357 -2.02 -58.70 -0.94
N GLY A 358 -2.25 -59.99 -0.66
CA GLY A 358 -1.44 -60.78 0.30
C GLY A 358 -2.01 -60.88 1.73
N TYR A 359 -3.26 -60.46 1.92
CA TYR A 359 -3.99 -60.65 3.18
C TYR A 359 -4.30 -62.13 3.47
N ALA A 360 -4.51 -62.43 4.75
CA ALA A 360 -4.98 -63.70 5.27
C ALA A 360 -6.19 -63.48 6.21
N VAL A 361 -7.00 -64.52 6.40
CA VAL A 361 -8.14 -64.46 7.34
C VAL A 361 -7.62 -64.32 8.78
N SER A 362 -8.18 -63.39 9.54
CA SER A 362 -7.69 -62.88 10.83
C SER A 362 -6.42 -62.02 10.81
N ASP A 363 -6.00 -61.49 9.67
CA ASP A 363 -5.21 -60.26 9.68
C ASP A 363 -6.05 -59.11 10.27
N THR A 364 -5.38 -58.14 10.91
CA THR A 364 -5.99 -56.86 11.30
C THR A 364 -5.44 -55.77 10.40
N VAL A 365 -6.32 -54.99 9.79
CA VAL A 365 -5.97 -53.78 9.05
C VAL A 365 -6.29 -52.60 9.94
N ARG A 366 -5.25 -51.89 10.35
CA ARG A 366 -5.37 -50.65 11.11
C ARG A 366 -5.31 -49.49 10.14
N LEU A 367 -6.42 -48.79 9.96
CA LEU A 367 -6.47 -47.52 9.23
C LEU A 367 -6.14 -46.40 10.20
N THR A 368 -5.36 -45.43 9.74
CA THR A 368 -5.08 -44.16 10.44
C THR A 368 -5.52 -43.05 9.50
N ILE A 369 -6.57 -42.33 9.90
CA ILE A 369 -7.11 -41.19 9.16
C ILE A 369 -6.73 -39.94 9.93
N LYS A 370 -5.89 -39.10 9.33
CA LYS A 370 -5.57 -37.78 9.84
C LYS A 370 -6.39 -36.75 9.09
N GLY A 371 -6.99 -35.80 9.79
CA GLY A 371 -7.63 -34.63 9.22
C GLY A 371 -6.86 -33.36 9.61
N LEU A 372 -6.98 -32.34 8.79
CA LEU A 372 -6.50 -30.99 9.08
C LEU A 372 -7.63 -30.03 8.69
N SER A 373 -8.15 -29.27 9.65
CA SER A 373 -9.24 -28.34 9.38
C SER A 373 -8.75 -27.06 8.69
N ALA A 374 -9.67 -26.30 8.10
CA ALA A 374 -9.44 -24.94 7.58
C ALA A 374 -8.79 -23.97 8.61
N SER A 375 -8.86 -24.28 9.91
CA SER A 375 -8.24 -23.49 10.99
C SER A 375 -6.97 -24.15 11.55
N SER A 376 -6.26 -24.93 10.73
CA SER A 376 -4.99 -25.59 11.05
C SER A 376 -5.04 -26.57 12.23
N VAL A 377 -6.23 -27.04 12.63
CA VAL A 377 -6.38 -27.97 13.75
C VAL A 377 -6.18 -29.40 13.24
N PRO A 378 -5.14 -30.13 13.68
CA PRO A 378 -4.99 -31.53 13.35
C PRO A 378 -5.99 -32.36 14.14
N VAL A 379 -6.55 -33.39 13.50
CA VAL A 379 -7.40 -34.42 14.11
C VAL A 379 -6.93 -35.79 13.64
N GLU A 380 -7.09 -36.83 14.46
CA GLU A 380 -6.72 -38.20 14.07
C GLU A 380 -7.74 -39.20 14.62
N ILE A 381 -8.14 -40.16 13.79
CA ILE A 381 -8.86 -41.37 14.21
C ILE A 381 -8.16 -42.62 13.70
N THR A 382 -8.30 -43.71 14.46
CA THR A 382 -7.79 -45.03 14.10
C THR A 382 -8.95 -46.02 14.02
N ILE A 383 -9.05 -46.79 12.94
CA ILE A 383 -10.10 -47.78 12.71
C ILE A 383 -9.46 -49.16 12.50
N ASP A 384 -9.76 -50.12 13.38
CA ASP A 384 -9.30 -51.51 13.27
C ASP A 384 -10.35 -52.39 12.57
N HIS A 385 -10.04 -52.85 11.36
CA HIS A 385 -10.85 -53.80 10.61
C HIS A 385 -10.21 -55.20 10.59
N ARG A 386 -10.96 -56.25 10.96
CA ARG A 386 -10.46 -57.64 10.95
C ARG A 386 -10.86 -58.36 9.67
N VAL A 387 -9.88 -58.86 8.91
CA VAL A 387 -10.10 -59.56 7.64
C VAL A 387 -10.84 -60.89 7.87
N THR A 388 -12.12 -60.93 7.53
CA THR A 388 -12.98 -62.12 7.68
C THR A 388 -12.96 -63.03 6.44
N SER A 389 -12.70 -62.48 5.25
CA SER A 389 -12.55 -63.23 4.00
C SER A 389 -11.54 -62.57 3.06
N ILE A 390 -10.88 -63.38 2.22
CA ILE A 390 -9.95 -62.94 1.18
C ILE A 390 -10.51 -63.11 -0.24
N THR A 391 -11.80 -63.45 -0.38
CA THR A 391 -12.51 -63.57 -1.66
C THR A 391 -13.04 -62.24 -2.24
N PRO A 392 -13.46 -61.22 -1.46
CA PRO A 392 -13.91 -59.94 -2.00
C PRO A 392 -12.78 -59.18 -2.69
N ILE A 393 -13.09 -58.46 -3.77
CA ILE A 393 -12.10 -57.60 -4.45
C ILE A 393 -11.77 -56.39 -3.57
N ARG A 394 -12.81 -55.72 -3.07
CA ARG A 394 -12.77 -54.62 -2.10
C ARG A 394 -13.68 -54.97 -0.91
N VAL A 395 -13.49 -54.32 0.23
CA VAL A 395 -14.34 -54.39 1.43
C VAL A 395 -14.54 -52.97 1.96
N ASN A 396 -15.79 -52.58 2.18
CA ASN A 396 -16.13 -51.23 2.65
C ASN A 396 -15.97 -51.14 4.17
N ILE A 397 -15.39 -50.02 4.62
CA ILE A 397 -15.15 -49.69 6.02
C ILE A 397 -15.74 -48.29 6.25
N PRO A 398 -16.67 -48.11 7.22
CA PRO A 398 -17.24 -46.80 7.50
C PRO A 398 -16.18 -45.78 7.93
N LEU A 399 -16.26 -44.59 7.36
CA LEU A 399 -15.56 -43.36 7.73
C LEU A 399 -16.59 -42.44 8.39
N PRO A 400 -16.53 -42.26 9.73
CA PRO A 400 -17.59 -41.59 10.48
C PRO A 400 -17.92 -40.19 9.95
N ALA A 401 -19.21 -39.91 9.69
CA ALA A 401 -19.66 -38.60 9.23
C ALA A 401 -19.22 -37.48 10.20
N ASP A 402 -19.34 -37.73 11.51
CA ASP A 402 -18.93 -36.81 12.59
C ASP A 402 -17.43 -36.42 12.55
N PHE A 403 -16.58 -37.21 11.88
CA PHE A 403 -15.17 -36.87 11.67
C PHE A 403 -14.95 -35.97 10.45
N LEU A 404 -15.85 -36.01 9.46
CA LEU A 404 -15.79 -35.20 8.23
C LEU A 404 -16.51 -33.86 8.37
N LEU A 405 -17.64 -33.82 9.11
CA LEU A 405 -18.48 -32.63 9.31
C LEU A 405 -17.72 -31.32 9.67
N PRO A 406 -16.66 -31.32 10.50
CA PRO A 406 -15.96 -30.10 10.90
C PRO A 406 -14.67 -29.84 10.10
N LEU A 407 -14.39 -30.64 9.06
CA LEU A 407 -13.26 -30.48 8.16
C LEU A 407 -13.50 -29.66 6.86
N PRO A 408 -14.68 -29.10 6.52
CA PRO A 408 -14.85 -28.28 5.31
C PRO A 408 -13.78 -27.21 5.08
N GLY A 409 -13.29 -27.16 3.85
CA GLY A 409 -12.15 -26.36 3.42
C GLY A 409 -10.78 -26.99 3.75
N GLY A 410 -10.74 -27.98 4.63
CA GLY A 410 -9.56 -28.75 5.00
C GLY A 410 -9.43 -30.08 4.26
N HIS A 411 -8.61 -30.97 4.80
CA HIS A 411 -8.19 -32.21 4.15
C HIS A 411 -8.25 -33.41 5.09
N ILE A 412 -8.43 -34.61 4.52
CA ILE A 412 -8.12 -35.88 5.19
C ILE A 412 -7.03 -36.64 4.42
N PHE A 413 -6.20 -37.34 5.17
CA PHE A 413 -5.19 -38.25 4.67
C PHE A 413 -5.37 -39.63 5.31
N ILE A 414 -5.73 -40.61 4.48
CA ILE A 414 -6.00 -41.99 4.89
C ILE A 414 -4.79 -42.86 4.57
N THR A 415 -4.23 -43.50 5.59
CA THR A 415 -3.22 -44.57 5.45
C THR A 415 -3.69 -45.81 6.19
N TYR A 416 -3.10 -46.97 5.90
CA TYR A 416 -3.36 -48.17 6.69
C TYR A 416 -2.15 -49.12 6.75
N LYS A 417 -2.19 -50.06 7.69
CA LYS A 417 -1.22 -51.16 7.76
C LYS A 417 -1.87 -52.51 8.07
N ARG A 418 -1.36 -53.56 7.43
CA ARG A 418 -1.70 -54.95 7.74
C ARG A 418 -0.82 -55.47 8.87
N ILE A 419 -1.43 -55.59 10.05
CA ILE A 419 -0.89 -56.21 11.25
C ILE A 419 -1.15 -57.72 11.18
N ARG A 420 -0.10 -58.55 11.31
CA ARG A 420 -0.18 -60.01 11.35
C ARG A 420 0.78 -60.56 12.42
N PRO A 421 0.31 -61.34 13.42
CA PRO A 421 1.17 -61.87 14.47
C PRO A 421 2.39 -62.63 13.93
N GLY A 422 3.60 -62.24 14.37
CA GLY A 422 4.86 -62.88 13.97
C GLY A 422 5.40 -62.46 12.59
N VAL A 423 4.78 -61.49 11.93
CA VAL A 423 5.28 -60.87 10.68
C VAL A 423 5.38 -59.36 10.90
N ALA A 424 6.28 -58.68 10.19
CA ALA A 424 6.34 -57.22 10.22
C ALA A 424 5.00 -56.60 9.73
N ASP A 425 4.63 -55.47 10.32
CA ASP A 425 3.54 -54.65 9.82
C ASP A 425 3.86 -54.20 8.39
N ARG A 426 2.84 -54.22 7.51
CA ARG A 426 2.98 -53.84 6.10
C ARG A 426 2.12 -52.62 5.80
N PRO A 427 2.70 -51.44 5.52
CA PRO A 427 1.95 -50.20 5.28
C PRO A 427 1.36 -50.15 3.86
N SER A 428 0.53 -49.14 3.62
CA SER A 428 -0.07 -48.79 2.34
C SER A 428 0.50 -47.49 1.77
N ARG A 429 0.26 -47.25 0.48
CA ARG A 429 0.13 -45.89 -0.08
C ARG A 429 -1.02 -45.15 0.60
N GLY A 430 -0.96 -43.83 0.64
CA GLY A 430 -2.01 -42.99 1.22
C GLY A 430 -3.06 -42.56 0.20
N SER A 431 -4.18 -42.04 0.69
CA SER A 431 -5.22 -41.37 -0.10
C SER A 431 -5.49 -39.98 0.51
N LEU A 432 -5.43 -38.92 -0.30
CA LEU A 432 -5.83 -37.57 0.08
C LEU A 432 -7.26 -37.32 -0.39
N TYR A 433 -8.07 -36.65 0.44
CA TYR A 433 -9.31 -36.01 0.00
C TYR A 433 -9.39 -34.59 0.57
N ALA A 434 -9.76 -33.62 -0.27
CA ALA A 434 -10.28 -32.35 0.22
C ALA A 434 -11.70 -32.53 0.76
N ILE A 435 -12.10 -31.73 1.75
CA ILE A 435 -13.45 -31.79 2.31
C ILE A 435 -14.19 -30.53 1.88
N TYR A 436 -15.22 -30.68 1.05
CA TYR A 436 -16.09 -29.59 0.61
C TYR A 436 -17.36 -29.57 1.45
N GLY A 437 -17.95 -28.38 1.62
CA GLY A 437 -19.11 -28.18 2.47
C GLY A 437 -19.19 -26.77 3.03
N ASP A 438 -20.27 -26.45 3.72
CA ASP A 438 -20.36 -25.27 4.57
C ASP A 438 -19.73 -25.59 5.95
N PRO A 439 -18.88 -24.73 6.54
CA PRO A 439 -18.14 -25.04 7.76
C PRO A 439 -19.02 -25.02 9.02
N VAL A 440 -19.69 -26.14 9.30
CA VAL A 440 -20.48 -26.34 10.51
C VAL A 440 -19.54 -26.68 11.69
N GLY A 441 -19.17 -25.68 12.48
CA GLY A 441 -18.53 -25.89 13.78
C GLY A 441 -17.01 -25.99 13.81
N THR A 442 -16.29 -25.35 12.88
CA THR A 442 -14.83 -25.13 13.02
C THR A 442 -14.50 -24.19 14.20
N ARG A 443 -15.42 -23.28 14.53
CA ARG A 443 -15.40 -22.53 15.79
C ARG A 443 -15.85 -23.40 16.95
N LEU A 444 -15.13 -23.32 18.06
CA LEU A 444 -15.54 -23.91 19.33
C LEU A 444 -16.88 -23.26 19.78
N PRO A 445 -17.94 -24.06 20.03
CA PRO A 445 -19.27 -23.54 20.37
C PRO A 445 -19.25 -22.77 21.70
N PRO A 446 -20.23 -21.89 21.97
CA PRO A 446 -20.27 -21.17 23.24
C PRO A 446 -20.52 -22.12 24.42
N PRO A 447 -19.94 -21.84 25.61
CA PRO A 447 -20.21 -22.63 26.80
C PRO A 447 -21.67 -22.47 27.25
N GLN A 448 -22.24 -23.51 27.83
CA GLN A 448 -23.64 -23.60 28.23
C GLN A 448 -23.77 -23.42 29.74
N VAL A 449 -24.52 -22.40 30.19
CA VAL A 449 -24.86 -22.21 31.61
C VAL A 449 -26.10 -23.03 31.92
N LEU A 450 -26.00 -23.98 32.86
CA LEU A 450 -27.04 -25.00 33.08
C LEU A 450 -28.09 -24.61 34.14
N ASP A 451 -27.85 -23.53 34.89
CA ASP A 451 -28.66 -23.09 36.03
C ASP A 451 -29.49 -21.84 35.74
N LEU A 452 -29.88 -21.64 34.47
CA LEU A 452 -30.73 -20.50 34.07
C LEU A 452 -32.21 -20.73 34.44
N ASP A 453 -32.92 -19.63 34.68
CA ASP A 453 -34.38 -19.62 34.86
C ASP A 453 -35.16 -19.67 33.53
N SER A 454 -36.48 -19.49 33.59
CA SER A 454 -37.37 -19.48 32.41
C SER A 454 -37.13 -18.31 31.46
N ASP A 455 -36.46 -17.26 31.93
CA ASP A 455 -36.33 -15.97 31.27
C ASP A 455 -34.89 -15.78 30.75
N GLY A 456 -34.00 -16.75 31.02
CA GLY A 456 -32.63 -16.84 30.51
C GLY A 456 -31.57 -16.23 31.44
N SER A 457 -31.92 -15.92 32.70
CA SER A 457 -31.02 -15.31 33.68
C SER A 457 -30.49 -16.35 34.67
N LEU A 458 -29.29 -16.12 35.21
CA LEU A 458 -28.73 -16.94 36.30
C LEU A 458 -29.28 -16.41 37.63
N PRO A 459 -30.05 -17.20 38.42
CA PRO A 459 -30.65 -16.70 39.66
C PRO A 459 -29.60 -16.30 40.70
N ASP A 460 -29.92 -15.28 41.51
CA ASP A 460 -29.08 -14.84 42.61
C ASP A 460 -28.82 -15.98 43.62
N HIS A 461 -27.60 -16.03 44.15
CA HIS A 461 -27.14 -17.04 45.11
C HIS A 461 -27.12 -18.50 44.61
N THR A 462 -27.26 -18.73 43.31
CA THR A 462 -27.05 -20.06 42.69
C THR A 462 -25.68 -20.63 43.04
N ASN A 463 -25.64 -21.80 43.70
CA ASN A 463 -24.39 -22.42 44.18
C ASN A 463 -24.47 -23.96 44.13
N PRO A 464 -23.56 -24.67 43.43
CA PRO A 464 -22.59 -24.13 42.48
C PRO A 464 -23.28 -23.58 41.22
N VAL A 465 -22.61 -22.67 40.51
CA VAL A 465 -22.96 -22.31 39.14
C VAL A 465 -22.31 -23.31 38.19
N ARG A 466 -23.10 -24.00 37.36
CA ARG A 466 -22.62 -25.05 36.47
C ARG A 466 -22.51 -24.54 35.05
N ILE A 467 -21.28 -24.52 34.52
CA ILE A 467 -20.99 -24.13 33.14
C ILE A 467 -20.39 -25.33 32.41
N LEU A 468 -21.08 -25.80 31.37
CA LEU A 468 -20.70 -26.94 30.55
C LEU A 468 -20.02 -26.43 29.27
N VAL A 469 -18.79 -26.87 29.05
CA VAL A 469 -18.12 -26.80 27.75
C VAL A 469 -18.45 -28.09 27.00
N PRO A 470 -19.16 -28.03 25.86
CA PRO A 470 -19.48 -29.23 25.08
C PRO A 470 -18.22 -29.93 24.60
N LYS A 471 -18.27 -31.26 24.50
CA LYS A 471 -17.19 -32.06 23.91
C LYS A 471 -16.77 -31.48 22.56
N PHE A 472 -15.50 -31.14 22.43
CA PHE A 472 -14.96 -30.51 21.23
C PHE A 472 -14.25 -31.51 20.31
N LEU A 473 -14.11 -31.14 19.04
CA LEU A 473 -13.41 -31.94 18.03
C LEU A 473 -11.94 -32.14 18.41
N GLY A 474 -11.39 -33.33 18.17
CA GLY A 474 -9.95 -33.60 18.38
C GLY A 474 -9.53 -33.38 19.83
N GLN A 475 -10.44 -33.64 20.78
CA GLN A 475 -10.23 -33.55 22.21
C GLN A 475 -9.43 -34.76 22.71
N HIS A 476 -8.32 -34.50 23.37
CA HIS A 476 -7.52 -35.48 24.10
C HIS A 476 -7.82 -35.42 25.60
N GLU A 477 -7.69 -36.55 26.31
CA GLU A 477 -8.02 -36.65 27.73
C GLU A 477 -7.28 -35.64 28.63
N ASN A 478 -6.07 -35.25 28.21
CA ASN A 478 -5.18 -34.32 28.93
C ASN A 478 -5.17 -32.91 28.32
N ASP A 479 -6.08 -32.56 27.39
CA ASP A 479 -6.19 -31.18 26.90
C ASP A 479 -6.60 -30.24 28.05
N ARG A 480 -5.92 -29.11 28.16
CA ARG A 480 -6.24 -28.04 29.12
C ARG A 480 -7.39 -27.20 28.57
N VAL A 481 -8.44 -27.01 29.36
CA VAL A 481 -9.60 -26.16 29.06
C VAL A 481 -9.62 -24.99 30.03
N ASP A 482 -9.46 -23.77 29.51
CA ASP A 482 -9.49 -22.53 30.29
C ASP A 482 -10.81 -21.79 30.04
N LEU A 483 -11.72 -21.83 31.01
CA LEU A 483 -12.97 -21.06 30.99
C LEU A 483 -12.70 -19.64 31.52
N ILE A 484 -12.93 -18.64 30.67
CA ILE A 484 -12.76 -17.22 30.96
C ILE A 484 -14.13 -16.58 31.13
N VAL A 485 -14.34 -15.89 32.26
CA VAL A 485 -15.59 -15.21 32.59
C VAL A 485 -15.31 -13.73 32.87
N VAL A 486 -15.95 -12.84 32.11
CA VAL A 486 -15.85 -11.39 32.27
C VAL A 486 -17.21 -10.84 32.68
N GLY A 487 -17.30 -10.24 33.85
CA GLY A 487 -18.52 -9.70 34.43
C GLY A 487 -18.58 -8.18 34.39
N ARG A 488 -19.81 -7.64 34.41
CA ARG A 488 -20.11 -6.27 34.87
C ARG A 488 -21.29 -6.32 35.85
N SER A 489 -21.09 -5.73 37.01
CA SER A 489 -22.12 -5.57 38.05
C SER A 489 -23.21 -4.56 37.65
N ALA A 490 -24.28 -4.50 38.44
CA ALA A 490 -25.36 -3.52 38.25
C ALA A 490 -24.92 -2.04 38.33
N ASN A 491 -23.77 -1.75 38.97
CA ASN A 491 -23.12 -0.43 38.98
C ASN A 491 -21.91 -0.35 38.04
N ASN A 492 -21.90 -1.16 36.98
CA ASN A 492 -20.91 -1.14 35.88
C ASN A 492 -19.45 -1.45 36.28
N VAL A 493 -19.19 -1.80 37.56
CA VAL A 493 -17.88 -2.26 38.02
C VAL A 493 -17.57 -3.60 37.35
N PRO A 494 -16.43 -3.73 36.65
CA PRO A 494 -16.08 -4.96 35.96
C PRO A 494 -15.47 -6.00 36.89
N SER A 495 -15.55 -7.27 36.49
CA SER A 495 -14.86 -8.38 37.15
C SER A 495 -14.30 -9.35 36.13
N TYR A 496 -13.22 -10.04 36.50
CA TYR A 496 -12.57 -11.06 35.67
C TYR A 496 -12.33 -12.31 36.52
N ALA A 497 -12.59 -13.48 35.95
CA ALA A 497 -12.18 -14.76 36.50
C ALA A 497 -11.75 -15.73 35.39
N GLU A 498 -10.85 -16.63 35.74
CA GLU A 498 -10.42 -17.75 34.91
C GLU A 498 -10.47 -19.03 35.77
N PHE A 499 -10.90 -20.13 35.15
CA PHE A 499 -11.01 -21.45 35.74
C PHE A 499 -10.44 -22.48 34.76
N THR A 500 -9.67 -23.45 35.25
CA THR A 500 -9.03 -24.48 34.40
C THR A 500 -9.51 -25.89 34.78
N GLU A 501 -9.74 -26.74 33.78
CA GLU A 501 -9.94 -28.19 33.94
C GLU A 501 -9.21 -28.97 32.82
N MET A 502 -9.07 -30.28 32.98
CA MET A 502 -8.74 -31.21 31.90
C MET A 502 -9.99 -31.59 31.10
N ALA A 503 -9.84 -31.88 29.82
CA ALA A 503 -10.98 -32.17 28.95
C ALA A 503 -11.57 -33.57 29.12
N GLY A 504 -10.77 -34.60 29.43
CA GLY A 504 -11.25 -35.98 29.49
C GLY A 504 -11.87 -36.46 28.16
N ILE A 505 -12.84 -37.38 28.22
CA ILE A 505 -13.43 -38.06 27.05
C ILE A 505 -14.80 -37.49 26.59
N GLY A 506 -15.35 -36.51 27.28
CA GLY A 506 -16.74 -36.04 27.13
C GLY A 506 -16.89 -34.53 27.33
N ASP A 507 -18.10 -34.08 27.69
CA ASP A 507 -18.34 -32.68 28.06
C ASP A 507 -17.61 -32.32 29.36
N VAL A 508 -17.10 -31.08 29.45
CA VAL A 508 -16.34 -30.58 30.59
C VAL A 508 -17.24 -29.70 31.44
N VAL A 509 -17.45 -30.05 32.71
CA VAL A 509 -18.42 -29.37 33.58
C VAL A 509 -17.70 -28.62 34.70
N PHE A 510 -17.63 -27.30 34.56
CA PHE A 510 -17.12 -26.42 35.60
C PHE A 510 -18.16 -26.25 36.71
N LEU A 511 -17.75 -26.52 37.96
CA LEU A 511 -18.55 -26.34 39.17
C LEU A 511 -18.01 -25.13 39.93
N LEU A 512 -18.66 -23.97 39.79
CA LEU A 512 -18.11 -22.69 40.20
C LEU A 512 -18.78 -22.15 41.48
N GLU A 513 -18.01 -21.56 42.38
CA GLU A 513 -18.52 -20.94 43.61
C GLU A 513 -19.36 -19.69 43.32
N SER A 514 -20.49 -19.53 44.01
CA SER A 514 -21.41 -18.41 43.79
C SER A 514 -20.83 -17.03 44.11
N ALA A 515 -19.73 -16.94 44.87
CA ALA A 515 -19.14 -15.68 45.33
C ALA A 515 -18.84 -14.69 44.20
N PHE A 516 -18.25 -15.16 43.09
CA PHE A 516 -17.98 -14.32 41.92
C PHE A 516 -19.27 -13.84 41.23
N PHE A 517 -20.24 -14.74 41.04
CA PHE A 517 -21.48 -14.42 40.34
C PHE A 517 -22.42 -13.53 41.17
N ASN A 518 -22.43 -13.69 42.51
CA ASN A 518 -23.19 -12.82 43.42
C ASN A 518 -22.79 -11.35 43.30
N ALA A 519 -21.51 -11.06 43.08
CA ALA A 519 -21.02 -9.69 42.87
C ALA A 519 -21.53 -9.06 41.55
N LEU A 520 -21.98 -9.90 40.60
CA LEU A 520 -22.52 -9.49 39.30
C LEU A 520 -24.04 -9.37 39.28
N SER A 521 -24.72 -9.66 40.41
CA SER A 521 -26.17 -9.56 40.55
C SER A 521 -26.71 -8.21 40.04
N GLY A 522 -27.79 -8.26 39.26
CA GLY A 522 -28.41 -7.15 38.55
C GLY A 522 -27.64 -6.62 37.35
N GLY A 523 -26.51 -7.24 37.01
CA GLY A 523 -25.71 -7.00 35.83
C GLY A 523 -25.65 -8.26 34.95
N TYR A 524 -24.48 -8.56 34.38
CA TYR A 524 -24.29 -9.71 33.50
C TYR A 524 -22.85 -10.23 33.51
N PHE A 525 -22.65 -11.44 32.97
CA PHE A 525 -21.34 -11.92 32.55
C PHE A 525 -21.34 -12.43 31.11
N THR A 526 -20.16 -12.42 30.51
CA THR A 526 -19.85 -13.05 29.24
C THR A 526 -18.81 -14.14 29.48
N ALA A 527 -19.07 -15.37 29.03
CA ALA A 527 -18.19 -16.52 29.22
C ALA A 527 -17.81 -17.17 27.88
N HIS A 528 -16.54 -17.58 27.78
CA HIS A 528 -15.94 -18.28 26.64
C HIS A 528 -14.78 -19.15 27.12
N TYR A 529 -14.23 -20.01 26.28
CA TYR A 529 -13.10 -20.87 26.66
C TYR A 529 -11.98 -20.95 25.62
N LEU A 530 -10.79 -21.32 26.09
CA LEU A 530 -9.60 -21.63 25.30
C LEU A 530 -9.22 -23.11 25.50
N ILE A 531 -8.70 -23.75 24.45
CA ILE A 531 -8.10 -25.09 24.52
C ILE A 531 -6.58 -24.93 24.42
N ASN A 532 -5.83 -25.55 25.33
CA ASN A 532 -4.36 -25.52 25.40
C ASN A 532 -3.79 -24.09 25.29
N GLY A 533 -4.45 -23.12 25.94
CA GLY A 533 -4.06 -21.71 25.91
C GLY A 533 -4.29 -20.97 24.58
N GLY A 534 -5.03 -21.55 23.64
CA GLY A 534 -5.37 -20.93 22.34
C GLY A 534 -4.25 -21.00 21.27
N VAL A 535 -3.15 -21.71 21.53
CA VAL A 535 -1.96 -21.72 20.65
C VAL A 535 -2.22 -22.38 19.29
N THR A 536 -3.18 -23.30 19.22
CA THR A 536 -3.56 -24.03 17.99
C THR A 536 -5.03 -23.87 17.61
N ARG A 537 -5.80 -23.06 18.35
CA ARG A 537 -7.25 -22.87 18.15
C ARG A 537 -7.66 -21.46 18.59
N PRO A 538 -8.51 -20.75 17.82
CA PRO A 538 -9.12 -19.51 18.31
C PRO A 538 -10.00 -19.77 19.53
N ALA A 539 -10.32 -18.70 20.27
CA ALA A 539 -11.26 -18.76 21.39
C ALA A 539 -12.65 -19.25 20.94
N SER A 540 -13.41 -19.82 21.88
CA SER A 540 -14.80 -20.16 21.64
C SER A 540 -15.65 -18.93 21.34
N GLU A 541 -16.81 -19.18 20.72
CA GLU A 541 -17.89 -18.19 20.74
C GLU A 541 -18.32 -17.93 22.19
N GLN A 542 -18.97 -16.79 22.42
CA GLN A 542 -19.20 -16.26 23.77
C GLN A 542 -20.69 -16.33 24.12
N VAL A 543 -21.02 -16.88 25.28
CA VAL A 543 -22.36 -16.76 25.86
C VAL A 543 -22.40 -15.50 26.73
N THR A 544 -23.50 -14.75 26.71
CA THR A 544 -23.74 -13.63 27.65
C THR A 544 -25.02 -13.88 28.43
N VAL A 545 -24.94 -13.76 29.75
CA VAL A 545 -25.96 -14.20 30.71
C VAL A 545 -26.20 -13.09 31.75
N PRO A 546 -27.45 -12.61 31.91
CA PRO A 546 -27.83 -11.74 33.03
C PRO A 546 -27.75 -12.49 34.36
N VAL A 547 -27.47 -11.79 35.45
CA VAL A 547 -27.45 -12.38 36.81
C VAL A 547 -28.49 -11.71 37.69
N GLY A 548 -29.32 -12.51 38.35
CA GLY A 548 -30.47 -12.06 39.14
C GLY A 548 -31.59 -11.46 38.29
N ASP A 549 -32.60 -10.91 38.97
CA ASP A 549 -33.67 -10.15 38.30
C ASP A 549 -33.09 -8.98 37.48
N ALA A 550 -33.56 -8.81 36.24
CA ALA A 550 -33.26 -7.65 35.42
C ALA A 550 -33.76 -6.35 36.11
N ARG A 551 -32.86 -5.70 36.86
CA ARG A 551 -33.23 -4.60 37.75
C ARG A 551 -33.73 -3.39 36.96
N ALA A 552 -34.94 -2.93 37.28
CA ALA A 552 -35.42 -1.62 36.86
C ALA A 552 -34.45 -0.53 37.36
N THR A 553 -33.65 0.01 36.43
CA THR A 553 -32.63 1.03 36.71
C THR A 553 -33.32 2.28 37.24
N LEU A 554 -32.91 2.76 38.40
CA LEU A 554 -33.51 3.96 38.97
C LEU A 554 -33.15 5.18 38.10
N PRO A 555 -34.03 6.20 37.97
CA PRO A 555 -33.73 7.38 37.15
C PRO A 555 -32.44 8.07 37.63
N PRO A 556 -31.66 8.72 36.74
CA PRO A 556 -30.40 9.33 37.14
C PRO A 556 -30.64 10.49 38.12
N PRO A 557 -29.71 10.75 39.05
CA PRO A 557 -29.84 11.86 39.99
C PRO A 557 -29.80 13.19 39.24
N ARG A 558 -30.48 14.22 39.78
CA ARG A 558 -30.46 15.59 39.23
C ARG A 558 -29.51 16.47 40.05
N THR A 559 -28.91 17.47 39.43
CA THR A 559 -28.16 18.51 40.17
C THR A 559 -28.85 19.87 40.08
N LEU A 560 -28.47 20.82 40.95
CA LEU A 560 -28.95 22.20 40.90
C LEU A 560 -28.01 23.16 40.15
N GLN A 561 -26.79 22.72 39.81
CA GLN A 561 -25.72 23.55 39.25
C GLN A 561 -25.32 23.12 37.84
N ALA A 562 -25.12 21.82 37.61
CA ALA A 562 -24.89 21.23 36.30
C ALA A 562 -26.23 20.82 35.69
N LEU A 563 -26.80 21.68 34.84
CA LEU A 563 -28.12 21.54 34.24
C LEU A 563 -28.07 21.16 32.75
N PRO A 564 -29.09 20.44 32.21
CA PRO A 564 -29.17 20.12 30.79
C PRO A 564 -29.32 21.39 29.92
N PRO A 565 -28.93 21.34 28.63
CA PRO A 565 -28.37 20.17 27.94
C PRO A 565 -26.86 19.96 28.17
N GLY A 566 -26.15 20.93 28.76
CA GLY A 566 -24.69 20.91 28.84
C GLY A 566 -24.10 20.17 30.04
N PHE A 567 -24.82 20.03 31.14
CA PHE A 567 -24.37 19.39 32.39
C PHE A 567 -22.99 19.89 32.89
N VAL A 568 -22.72 21.19 32.71
CA VAL A 568 -21.48 21.84 33.13
C VAL A 568 -21.63 22.44 34.53
N PHE A 569 -20.77 22.05 35.46
CA PHE A 569 -20.50 22.79 36.68
C PHE A 569 -19.33 23.74 36.42
N ASP A 570 -19.61 25.00 36.11
CA ASP A 570 -18.58 26.04 36.02
C ASP A 570 -18.17 26.50 37.44
N PRO A 571 -16.90 26.33 37.86
CA PRO A 571 -16.40 26.78 39.16
C PRO A 571 -16.41 28.29 39.37
N GLY A 572 -16.39 29.08 38.30
CA GLY A 572 -16.33 30.55 38.35
C GLY A 572 -17.67 31.18 38.73
N THR A 573 -18.78 30.63 38.23
CA THR A 573 -20.15 31.05 38.60
C THR A 573 -20.72 30.23 39.76
N ASN A 574 -20.51 28.91 39.80
CA ASN A 574 -20.94 28.07 40.91
C ASN A 574 -19.89 28.11 42.02
N LEU A 575 -20.13 28.88 43.07
CA LEU A 575 -19.20 29.07 44.21
C LEU A 575 -19.43 28.12 45.40
N ALA A 576 -20.51 27.35 45.39
CA ALA A 576 -20.93 26.46 46.49
C ALA A 576 -20.44 25.00 46.31
N ASN A 577 -20.89 24.12 47.21
CA ASN A 577 -20.89 22.67 46.99
C ASN A 577 -21.86 22.29 45.85
N LEU A 578 -21.66 21.11 45.25
CA LEU A 578 -22.59 20.55 44.27
C LEU A 578 -23.78 19.91 45.00
N ASN A 579 -25.00 20.31 44.67
CA ASN A 579 -26.22 19.76 45.26
C ASN A 579 -26.82 18.69 44.35
N VAL A 580 -26.94 17.48 44.88
CA VAL A 580 -27.51 16.31 44.18
C VAL A 580 -28.89 16.02 44.75
N ARG A 581 -29.85 15.69 43.89
CA ARG A 581 -31.27 15.51 44.22
C ARG A 581 -31.76 14.22 43.60
N ILE A 582 -32.32 13.36 44.45
CA ILE A 582 -32.96 12.11 44.05
C ILE A 582 -34.47 12.35 44.14
N ASP A 583 -35.19 12.05 43.06
CA ASP A 583 -36.64 12.20 43.03
C ASP A 583 -37.35 11.00 43.70
N PRO A 584 -38.57 11.20 44.23
CA PRO A 584 -39.42 10.11 44.71
C PRO A 584 -39.60 9.02 43.65
N HIS A 585 -39.50 7.77 44.06
CA HIS A 585 -39.64 6.61 43.17
C HIS A 585 -40.31 5.45 43.92
N PRO A 586 -41.14 4.60 43.29
CA PRO A 586 -41.77 3.43 43.94
C PRO A 586 -40.84 2.34 44.54
N PHE A 587 -39.54 2.59 44.62
CA PHE A 587 -38.55 1.76 45.34
C PHE A 587 -37.81 2.53 46.46
N ILE A 588 -38.17 3.80 46.69
CA ILE A 588 -37.64 4.69 47.71
C ILE A 588 -38.77 4.88 48.73
N VAL A 589 -38.86 3.95 49.68
CA VAL A 589 -39.98 3.82 50.63
C VAL A 589 -39.46 3.68 52.06
N GLU A 590 -40.33 3.87 53.07
CA GLU A 590 -39.92 3.69 54.48
C GLU A 590 -39.21 2.33 54.71
N GLY A 591 -38.01 2.39 55.29
CA GLY A 591 -37.21 1.19 55.60
C GLY A 591 -36.09 0.87 54.61
N VAL A 592 -35.86 1.69 53.57
CA VAL A 592 -34.63 1.64 52.76
C VAL A 592 -33.55 2.61 53.29
N GLU A 593 -32.32 2.42 52.82
CA GLU A 593 -31.22 3.38 52.96
C GLU A 593 -30.67 3.74 51.58
N ILE A 594 -30.16 4.96 51.42
CA ILE A 594 -29.69 5.52 50.14
C ILE A 594 -28.34 6.18 50.31
N ARG A 595 -27.43 6.02 49.34
CA ARG A 595 -26.18 6.80 49.25
C ARG A 595 -25.92 7.26 47.83
N VAL A 596 -25.27 8.40 47.67
CA VAL A 596 -24.77 8.88 46.37
C VAL A 596 -23.33 8.40 46.20
N ILE A 597 -23.03 7.93 44.99
CA ILE A 597 -21.69 7.58 44.54
C ILE A 597 -21.30 8.64 43.51
N ALA A 598 -20.23 9.38 43.79
CA ALA A 598 -19.69 10.40 42.89
C ALA A 598 -18.27 9.97 42.49
N THR A 599 -18.11 9.46 41.27
CA THR A 599 -16.83 8.96 40.76
C THR A 599 -16.15 10.05 39.94
N GLY A 600 -14.96 10.46 40.35
CA GLY A 600 -14.15 11.45 39.66
C GLY A 600 -13.22 10.83 38.61
N THR A 601 -12.84 11.61 37.61
CA THR A 601 -11.79 11.25 36.62
C THR A 601 -10.38 11.70 37.05
N ARG A 602 -10.23 12.31 38.23
CA ARG A 602 -8.97 12.81 38.79
C ARG A 602 -8.75 12.40 40.26
N PRO A 603 -7.49 12.35 40.74
CA PRO A 603 -7.16 12.10 42.14
C PRO A 603 -7.91 13.00 43.12
N GLY A 604 -8.36 12.43 44.25
CA GLY A 604 -9.20 13.14 45.23
C GLY A 604 -10.57 13.60 44.71
N GLY A 605 -10.93 13.21 43.49
CA GLY A 605 -12.17 13.61 42.80
C GLY A 605 -13.37 12.70 43.03
N SER A 606 -13.18 11.57 43.71
CA SER A 606 -14.24 10.61 44.03
C SER A 606 -14.73 10.76 45.48
N ILE A 607 -16.00 10.44 45.75
CA ILE A 607 -16.54 10.24 47.10
C ILE A 607 -17.83 9.39 47.06
N THR A 608 -17.93 8.44 47.98
CA THR A 608 -19.21 7.78 48.32
C THR A 608 -19.76 8.40 49.60
N THR A 609 -21.06 8.72 49.64
CA THR A 609 -21.66 9.33 50.84
C THR A 609 -22.05 8.29 51.89
N ASP A 610 -22.19 8.75 53.15
CA ASP A 610 -22.89 8.00 54.20
C ASP A 610 -24.30 7.56 53.77
N TRP A 611 -24.79 6.52 54.44
CA TRP A 611 -26.14 5.96 54.24
C TRP A 611 -27.23 6.86 54.83
N PHE A 612 -27.95 7.56 53.97
CA PHE A 612 -29.17 8.28 54.32
C PHE A 612 -30.31 7.29 54.61
N ASN A 613 -31.02 7.50 55.71
CA ASN A 613 -32.09 6.62 56.17
C ASN A 613 -33.46 7.14 55.69
N VAL A 614 -34.20 6.34 54.91
CA VAL A 614 -35.56 6.71 54.46
C VAL A 614 -36.58 6.28 55.52
N ASP A 615 -37.24 7.28 56.11
CA ASP A 615 -38.41 7.15 56.97
C ASP A 615 -39.66 7.72 56.28
N ILE A 616 -40.83 7.57 56.92
CA ILE A 616 -42.14 8.03 56.42
C ILE A 616 -42.22 9.51 55.99
N ASN A 617 -41.27 10.37 56.37
CA ASN A 617 -41.23 11.78 55.94
C ASN A 617 -40.54 11.97 54.56
N TRP A 618 -39.88 10.93 54.03
CA TRP A 618 -39.00 11.01 52.85
C TRP A 618 -39.47 10.21 51.63
N GLU A 619 -40.41 9.27 51.80
CA GLU A 619 -40.94 8.39 50.74
C GLU A 619 -41.49 9.16 49.52
N ASP A 620 -42.29 10.20 49.75
CA ASP A 620 -42.83 11.10 48.70
C ASP A 620 -41.99 12.38 48.48
N ALA A 621 -40.78 12.49 49.06
CA ALA A 621 -39.98 13.72 49.07
C ALA A 621 -38.67 13.64 48.26
N VAL A 622 -38.26 14.77 47.67
CA VAL A 622 -36.96 14.86 46.96
C VAL A 622 -35.81 14.82 47.97
N ILE A 623 -35.01 13.76 47.95
CA ILE A 623 -33.95 13.52 48.94
C ILE A 623 -32.69 14.36 48.59
N PRO A 624 -32.17 15.19 49.52
CA PRO A 624 -31.08 16.13 49.23
C PRO A 624 -29.69 15.64 49.67
N PHE A 625 -28.84 15.31 48.69
CA PHE A 625 -27.41 15.09 48.91
C PHE A 625 -26.58 16.32 48.54
N THR A 626 -25.32 16.36 48.98
CA THR A 626 -24.37 17.45 48.71
C THR A 626 -22.94 16.90 48.61
N ILE A 627 -22.30 17.05 47.46
CA ILE A 627 -20.90 16.66 47.25
C ILE A 627 -19.99 17.85 47.62
N PRO A 628 -18.97 17.68 48.49
CA PRO A 628 -18.12 18.78 48.93
C PRO A 628 -17.40 19.47 47.77
N ARG A 629 -17.35 20.81 47.77
CA ARG A 629 -16.71 21.59 46.71
C ARG A 629 -15.27 21.18 46.43
N THR A 630 -14.52 20.74 47.43
CA THR A 630 -13.15 20.24 47.26
C THR A 630 -13.07 19.04 46.32
N ILE A 631 -13.94 18.03 46.51
CA ILE A 631 -14.03 16.83 45.65
C ILE A 631 -14.49 17.20 44.24
N VAL A 632 -15.45 18.13 44.12
CA VAL A 632 -15.90 18.64 42.82
C VAL A 632 -14.73 19.32 42.08
N LEU A 633 -13.99 20.21 42.73
CA LEU A 633 -12.89 20.96 42.12
C LEU A 633 -11.61 20.14 41.89
N ALA A 634 -11.43 19.00 42.55
CA ALA A 634 -10.36 18.06 42.20
C ALA A 634 -10.52 17.53 40.76
N ASN A 635 -11.76 17.45 40.25
CA ASN A 635 -12.09 17.13 38.86
C ASN A 635 -12.05 18.34 37.91
N LEU A 636 -11.41 19.46 38.27
CA LEU A 636 -11.33 20.64 37.39
C LEU A 636 -10.76 20.27 36.02
N ASN A 637 -11.41 20.77 34.96
CA ASN A 637 -11.10 20.47 33.56
C ASN A 637 -11.18 18.95 33.29
N SER A 638 -12.27 18.33 33.76
CA SER A 638 -12.52 16.89 33.75
C SER A 638 -14.00 16.59 33.97
N THR A 639 -14.39 15.32 33.98
CA THR A 639 -15.76 14.88 34.32
C THR A 639 -15.86 14.21 35.69
N MET A 640 -17.07 14.23 36.23
CA MET A 640 -17.51 13.46 37.40
C MET A 640 -18.79 12.72 37.02
N THR A 641 -18.89 11.44 37.38
CA THR A 641 -20.11 10.64 37.22
C THR A 641 -20.86 10.56 38.55
N LEU A 642 -22.16 10.77 38.51
CA LEU A 642 -23.05 10.69 39.68
C LEU A 642 -24.05 9.54 39.50
N SER A 643 -24.09 8.63 40.46
CA SER A 643 -25.15 7.62 40.61
C SER A 643 -25.58 7.52 42.07
N TYR A 644 -26.59 6.71 42.36
CA TYR A 644 -26.98 6.40 43.73
C TYR A 644 -27.38 4.95 43.91
N GLU A 645 -27.15 4.44 45.11
CA GLU A 645 -27.52 3.11 45.56
C GLU A 645 -28.67 3.20 46.56
N VAL A 646 -29.64 2.29 46.46
CA VAL A 646 -30.78 2.13 47.37
C VAL A 646 -30.80 0.68 47.88
N ARG A 647 -30.57 0.46 49.18
CA ARG A 647 -30.63 -0.87 49.80
C ARG A 647 -31.79 -0.99 50.79
N PRO A 648 -32.53 -2.11 50.83
CA PRO A 648 -33.46 -2.38 51.94
C PRO A 648 -32.68 -2.70 53.23
N LYS A 649 -33.20 -2.34 54.40
CA LYS A 649 -32.58 -2.69 55.70
C LYS A 649 -32.67 -4.16 56.10
N THR A 650 -33.42 -4.97 55.34
CA THR A 650 -33.58 -6.40 55.60
C THR A 650 -32.27 -7.13 55.27
N PRO A 651 -31.66 -7.90 56.20
CA PRO A 651 -30.43 -8.64 55.92
C PRO A 651 -30.60 -9.60 54.74
N GLY A 652 -29.65 -9.58 53.80
CA GLY A 652 -29.70 -10.37 52.56
C GLY A 652 -30.61 -9.80 51.46
N ALA A 653 -31.20 -8.61 51.65
CA ALA A 653 -31.93 -7.94 50.58
C ALA A 653 -31.00 -7.15 49.64
N ILE A 654 -31.36 -7.13 48.35
CA ILE A 654 -30.50 -6.72 47.25
C ILE A 654 -30.58 -5.20 46.98
N SER A 655 -29.43 -4.54 46.82
CA SER A 655 -29.33 -3.13 46.43
C SER A 655 -29.82 -2.83 45.01
N ARG A 656 -30.34 -1.64 44.79
CA ARG A 656 -30.71 -1.09 43.47
C ARG A 656 -29.82 0.11 43.14
N PHE A 657 -29.43 0.27 41.88
CA PHE A 657 -28.62 1.38 41.41
C PHE A 657 -29.38 2.26 40.42
N SER A 658 -28.98 3.53 40.33
CA SER A 658 -29.46 4.46 39.31
C SER A 658 -28.70 4.36 38.00
N GLN A 659 -29.31 4.91 36.95
CA GLN A 659 -28.56 5.37 35.78
C GLN A 659 -27.54 6.44 36.21
N GLU A 660 -26.46 6.57 35.44
CA GLU A 660 -25.41 7.54 35.66
C GLU A 660 -25.77 8.92 35.10
N LEU A 661 -25.46 9.98 35.84
CA LEU A 661 -25.38 11.34 35.31
C LEU A 661 -23.91 11.77 35.24
N VAL A 662 -23.37 11.90 34.04
CA VAL A 662 -22.06 12.51 33.80
C VAL A 662 -22.20 14.04 33.81
N ILE A 663 -21.33 14.72 34.57
CA ILE A 663 -21.20 16.18 34.57
C ILE A 663 -19.75 16.58 34.24
N TYR A 664 -19.56 17.71 33.56
CA TYR A 664 -18.24 18.28 33.30
C TYR A 664 -17.95 19.41 34.30
N ILE A 665 -16.77 19.41 34.91
CA ILE A 665 -16.34 20.42 35.87
C ILE A 665 -15.33 21.35 35.21
N GLY A 666 -15.67 22.62 35.02
CA GLY A 666 -14.78 23.61 34.41
C GLY A 666 -15.52 24.62 33.53
N ILE A 667 -14.76 25.45 32.83
CA ILE A 667 -15.31 26.38 31.84
C ILE A 667 -15.73 25.58 30.61
N LYS A 668 -16.94 25.83 30.12
CA LYS A 668 -17.51 25.22 28.91
C LYS A 668 -16.61 25.47 27.69
N LEU A 669 -16.46 24.46 26.83
CA LEU A 669 -15.81 24.58 25.53
C LEU A 669 -16.59 25.48 24.56
N GLU A 670 -15.92 26.45 23.96
CA GLU A 670 -16.47 27.36 22.94
C GLU A 670 -15.57 27.37 21.69
N LEU A 671 -16.11 26.88 20.57
CA LEU A 671 -15.46 26.80 19.26
C LEU A 671 -16.04 27.85 18.28
N SER A 672 -16.10 29.09 18.73
CA SER A 672 -16.76 30.21 18.06
C SER A 672 -15.96 30.84 16.90
N GLU A 673 -14.67 30.54 16.80
CA GLU A 673 -13.78 31.02 15.73
C GLU A 673 -13.44 29.86 14.76
N PRO A 674 -13.43 30.10 13.43
CA PRO A 674 -12.97 29.14 12.43
C PRO A 674 -11.42 29.14 12.33
N PRO A 675 -10.81 28.11 11.69
CA PRO A 675 -9.36 28.07 11.48
C PRO A 675 -8.90 29.17 10.51
N VAL A 676 -7.66 29.65 10.69
CA VAL A 676 -7.03 30.67 9.84
C VAL A 676 -5.98 30.04 8.93
N VAL A 677 -6.08 30.25 7.61
CA VAL A 677 -5.12 29.78 6.60
C VAL A 677 -4.11 30.89 6.28
N VAL A 678 -2.83 30.69 6.58
CA VAL A 678 -1.81 31.77 6.56
C VAL A 678 -1.44 32.21 5.14
N GLN A 679 -1.43 31.29 4.18
CA GLN A 679 -1.12 31.55 2.77
C GLN A 679 -2.31 32.16 2.00
N ALA A 680 -3.48 32.28 2.63
CA ALA A 680 -4.70 32.82 2.04
C ALA A 680 -4.97 34.27 2.49
N THR A 681 -5.68 35.02 1.66
CA THR A 681 -6.18 36.36 2.01
C THR A 681 -7.57 36.22 2.64
N ALA A 682 -7.71 36.58 3.91
CA ALA A 682 -9.00 36.64 4.58
C ALA A 682 -9.89 37.74 3.99
N ILE A 683 -11.13 37.38 3.64
CA ILE A 683 -12.16 38.26 3.06
C ILE A 683 -13.22 38.60 4.11
N THR A 684 -13.63 37.59 4.89
CA THR A 684 -14.46 37.72 6.10
C THR A 684 -13.93 36.72 7.15
N PRO A 685 -14.41 36.73 8.41
CA PRO A 685 -13.99 35.72 9.39
C PRO A 685 -14.21 34.27 8.94
N THR A 686 -15.22 34.00 8.10
CA THR A 686 -15.56 32.65 7.61
C THR A 686 -15.29 32.46 6.10
N LEU A 687 -14.55 33.37 5.45
CA LEU A 687 -14.23 33.30 4.02
C LEU A 687 -12.79 33.77 3.76
N SER A 688 -11.96 32.90 3.21
CA SER A 688 -10.59 33.23 2.75
C SER A 688 -10.39 32.82 1.29
N ARG A 689 -9.45 33.48 0.61
CA ARG A 689 -9.08 33.16 -0.78
C ARG A 689 -7.60 32.84 -0.92
N LEU A 690 -7.29 31.69 -1.52
CA LEU A 690 -5.94 31.19 -1.73
C LEU A 690 -5.56 31.28 -3.22
N ASN A 691 -4.42 31.89 -3.53
CA ASN A 691 -3.83 31.82 -4.86
C ASN A 691 -2.96 30.56 -4.96
N PRO A 692 -3.24 29.61 -5.88
CA PRO A 692 -2.53 28.33 -5.93
C PRO A 692 -1.05 28.47 -6.31
N LEU A 693 -0.65 29.56 -6.99
CA LEU A 693 0.75 29.78 -7.39
C LEU A 693 1.66 30.12 -6.20
N HIS A 694 1.10 30.54 -5.06
CA HIS A 694 1.86 30.77 -3.82
C HIS A 694 2.13 29.48 -3.04
N VAL A 695 1.45 28.39 -3.37
CA VAL A 695 1.50 27.10 -2.65
C VAL A 695 1.77 25.93 -3.59
N LEU A 696 2.60 26.12 -4.62
CA LEU A 696 3.01 25.00 -5.46
C LEU A 696 3.94 24.04 -4.67
N PRO A 697 3.78 22.70 -4.78
CA PRO A 697 4.62 21.74 -4.06
C PRO A 697 6.13 21.96 -4.26
N PRO A 698 6.96 21.78 -3.22
CA PRO A 698 6.66 21.12 -1.94
C PRO A 698 6.25 22.08 -0.81
N VAL A 699 5.62 23.22 -1.10
CA VAL A 699 5.13 24.15 -0.07
C VAL A 699 4.02 23.50 0.77
N GLU A 700 4.08 23.67 2.09
CA GLU A 700 3.02 23.31 3.03
C GLU A 700 2.07 24.50 3.27
N VAL A 701 0.80 24.20 3.48
CA VAL A 701 -0.23 25.15 3.93
C VAL A 701 -0.25 25.16 5.46
N GLU A 702 -0.17 26.35 6.06
CA GLU A 702 -0.21 26.54 7.50
C GLU A 702 -1.64 26.95 7.91
N PHE A 703 -2.22 26.17 8.81
CA PHE A 703 -3.51 26.42 9.45
C PHE A 703 -3.29 26.73 10.93
N ARG A 704 -3.94 27.77 11.44
CA ARG A 704 -3.90 28.15 12.86
C ARG A 704 -5.26 27.94 13.49
N VAL A 705 -5.28 27.15 14.56
CA VAL A 705 -6.49 26.73 15.28
C VAL A 705 -6.47 27.33 16.69
N LYS A 706 -7.55 28.02 17.05
CA LYS A 706 -7.70 28.70 18.34
C LYS A 706 -9.14 28.55 18.85
N TYR A 707 -9.29 28.33 20.14
CA TYR A 707 -10.56 28.19 20.83
C TYR A 707 -10.38 28.40 22.34
N PHE A 708 -11.47 28.41 23.12
CA PHE A 708 -11.39 28.65 24.57
C PHE A 708 -12.37 27.78 25.39
N PRO A 709 -11.98 27.32 26.60
CA PRO A 709 -10.59 27.15 27.05
C PRO A 709 -9.91 26.04 26.23
N MET A 710 -8.64 26.25 25.87
CA MET A 710 -7.78 25.21 25.29
C MET A 710 -7.15 24.39 26.42
N LEU A 711 -7.19 23.06 26.33
CA LEU A 711 -6.64 22.14 27.33
C LEU A 711 -5.71 21.12 26.68
N ASP A 712 -4.61 20.79 27.36
CA ASP A 712 -3.67 19.73 26.96
C ASP A 712 -4.33 18.37 26.74
N SER A 713 -5.39 18.07 27.49
CA SER A 713 -6.23 16.87 27.36
C SER A 713 -7.18 16.84 26.15
N ASP A 714 -7.24 17.90 25.35
CA ASP A 714 -8.05 17.93 24.13
C ASP A 714 -7.36 17.20 22.98
N ASP A 715 -8.08 16.39 22.21
CA ASP A 715 -7.61 15.87 20.92
C ASP A 715 -8.23 16.71 19.79
N VAL A 716 -7.40 17.47 19.07
CA VAL A 716 -7.82 18.47 18.08
C VAL A 716 -7.49 17.99 16.68
N LYS A 717 -8.51 17.73 15.85
CA LYS A 717 -8.34 17.29 14.46
C LYS A 717 -8.79 18.36 13.47
N LEU A 718 -7.87 18.82 12.62
CA LEU A 718 -8.20 19.68 11.48
C LEU A 718 -8.88 18.86 10.37
N ARG A 719 -9.88 19.46 9.71
CA ARG A 719 -10.62 18.88 8.59
C ARG A 719 -10.61 19.84 7.40
N VAL A 720 -10.35 19.29 6.22
CA VAL A 720 -10.60 19.93 4.92
C VAL A 720 -11.56 19.01 4.17
N VAL A 721 -12.71 19.53 3.71
CA VAL A 721 -13.76 18.71 3.08
C VAL A 721 -14.38 19.39 1.85
N GLY A 722 -14.93 18.57 0.96
CA GLY A 722 -15.70 19.01 -0.22
C GLY A 722 -15.63 18.01 -1.38
N LYS A 723 -14.42 17.53 -1.69
CA LYS A 723 -14.12 16.54 -2.73
C LYS A 723 -13.37 15.34 -2.14
N SER A 724 -13.66 14.14 -2.65
CA SER A 724 -12.98 12.90 -2.26
C SER A 724 -11.54 12.83 -2.80
N GLY A 725 -10.78 11.80 -2.38
CA GLY A 725 -9.37 11.65 -2.74
C GLY A 725 -8.54 12.77 -2.12
N LEU A 726 -7.64 13.38 -2.91
CA LEU A 726 -6.77 14.48 -2.44
C LEU A 726 -7.56 15.66 -1.85
N GLY A 727 -8.83 15.86 -2.22
CA GLY A 727 -9.66 16.93 -1.66
C GLY A 727 -10.02 16.77 -0.18
N THR A 728 -9.89 15.58 0.41
CA THR A 728 -10.17 15.31 1.83
C THR A 728 -8.95 14.64 2.47
N PRO A 729 -7.85 15.39 2.72
CA PRO A 729 -6.65 14.86 3.34
C PRO A 729 -6.90 14.45 4.80
N ASP A 730 -6.34 13.31 5.22
CA ASP A 730 -6.36 12.93 6.64
C ASP A 730 -5.21 13.61 7.39
N ILE A 731 -5.51 14.75 7.99
CA ILE A 731 -4.55 15.52 8.80
C ILE A 731 -4.53 14.90 10.21
N PRO A 732 -3.36 14.48 10.74
CA PRO A 732 -3.27 13.94 12.09
C PRO A 732 -3.74 14.95 13.14
N SER A 733 -4.35 14.45 14.22
CA SER A 733 -4.75 15.32 15.34
C SER A 733 -3.54 15.74 16.18
N LYS A 734 -3.72 16.80 16.96
CA LYS A 734 -2.74 17.35 17.91
C LYS A 734 -3.40 17.55 19.27
N PRO A 735 -2.65 17.44 20.38
CA PRO A 735 -3.15 17.83 21.70
C PRO A 735 -3.49 19.33 21.72
N GLY A 736 -4.40 19.75 22.61
CA GLY A 736 -4.77 21.15 22.83
C GLY A 736 -3.69 21.98 23.53
N ILE A 737 -2.52 22.09 22.89
CA ILE A 737 -1.35 22.80 23.39
C ILE A 737 -0.96 23.83 22.32
N ALA A 738 -1.04 25.12 22.67
CA ALA A 738 -0.63 26.21 21.79
C ALA A 738 0.89 26.19 21.52
N GLU A 739 1.30 26.68 20.36
CA GLU A 739 2.72 26.75 19.97
C GLU A 739 3.52 27.65 20.95
N PRO A 740 4.82 27.40 21.19
CA PRO A 740 5.59 28.07 22.24
C PRO A 740 5.66 29.62 22.12
N GLY A 741 4.82 30.31 22.91
CA GLY A 741 4.71 31.77 22.95
C GLY A 741 3.53 32.36 22.17
N GLU A 742 2.71 31.51 21.56
CA GLU A 742 1.51 31.85 20.77
C GLU A 742 0.22 31.48 21.53
N ASP A 743 -0.94 31.78 20.95
CA ASP A 743 -2.27 31.42 21.49
C ASP A 743 -3.09 30.48 20.58
N TYR A 744 -2.41 29.81 19.63
CA TYR A 744 -2.99 28.90 18.65
C TYR A 744 -2.16 27.61 18.52
N ILE A 745 -2.82 26.54 18.07
CA ILE A 745 -2.20 25.28 17.61
C ILE A 745 -1.90 25.44 16.11
N ARG A 746 -0.72 25.05 15.65
CA ARG A 746 -0.42 25.03 14.21
C ARG A 746 -0.68 23.64 13.62
N PHE A 747 -1.28 23.59 12.44
CA PHE A 747 -1.24 22.43 11.56
C PHE A 747 -0.54 22.81 10.26
N GLU A 748 0.37 21.95 9.80
CA GLU A 748 1.10 22.08 8.53
C GLU A 748 0.78 20.81 7.72
N HIS A 749 0.46 20.99 6.43
CA HIS A 749 0.14 19.90 5.51
C HIS A 749 0.57 20.26 4.09
N PHE A 750 0.95 19.29 3.26
CA PHE A 750 1.31 19.56 1.87
C PHE A 750 0.15 20.19 1.09
N SER A 751 0.48 20.97 0.06
CA SER A 751 -0.51 21.71 -0.72
C SER A 751 -1.18 20.92 -1.84
N ASP A 752 -0.97 19.62 -1.94
CA ASP A 752 -1.53 18.77 -3.00
C ASP A 752 -3.07 18.76 -3.00
N PHE A 753 -3.72 18.82 -1.83
CA PHE A 753 -5.18 18.98 -1.74
C PHE A 753 -5.72 20.22 -2.47
N VAL A 754 -4.91 21.29 -2.58
CA VAL A 754 -5.30 22.55 -3.26
C VAL A 754 -5.55 22.32 -4.75
N ALA A 755 -4.87 21.33 -5.35
CA ALA A 755 -5.03 20.97 -6.75
C ALA A 755 -6.43 20.41 -7.09
N ALA A 756 -7.11 19.79 -6.12
CA ALA A 756 -8.49 19.32 -6.29
C ALA A 756 -9.54 20.47 -6.31
N TYR A 757 -9.19 21.67 -5.82
CA TYR A 757 -10.11 22.79 -5.66
C TYR A 757 -9.84 23.98 -6.60
N LEU A 758 -8.97 23.84 -7.60
CA LEU A 758 -8.61 24.93 -8.53
C LEU A 758 -9.83 25.54 -9.24
N GLY A 759 -10.14 26.81 -8.94
CA GLY A 759 -11.32 27.51 -9.47
C GLY A 759 -12.63 27.22 -8.73
N ASP A 760 -12.55 26.64 -7.54
CA ASP A 760 -13.65 26.10 -6.73
C ASP A 760 -13.41 26.46 -5.24
N SER A 761 -14.14 25.82 -4.31
CA SER A 761 -13.93 26.00 -2.87
C SER A 761 -14.02 24.71 -2.04
N CYS A 762 -13.45 24.75 -0.84
CA CYS A 762 -13.60 23.73 0.19
C CYS A 762 -14.03 24.33 1.53
N GLU A 763 -14.52 23.50 2.45
CA GLU A 763 -14.74 23.89 3.84
C GLU A 763 -13.59 23.38 4.71
N VAL A 764 -13.08 24.26 5.58
CA VAL A 764 -12.01 23.97 6.53
C VAL A 764 -12.53 24.26 7.95
N TYR A 765 -12.52 23.24 8.81
CA TYR A 765 -12.96 23.36 10.20
C TYR A 765 -12.07 22.49 11.09
N PHE A 766 -12.20 22.61 12.41
CA PHE A 766 -11.53 21.71 13.33
C PHE A 766 -12.52 21.09 14.31
N GLU A 767 -12.22 19.87 14.72
CA GLU A 767 -12.97 19.10 15.71
C GLU A 767 -12.14 19.03 16.99
N VAL A 768 -12.74 19.34 18.14
CA VAL A 768 -12.12 19.18 19.45
C VAL A 768 -12.84 18.06 20.17
N THR A 769 -12.12 16.98 20.47
CA THR A 769 -12.62 15.87 21.28
C THR A 769 -12.14 16.02 22.71
N ARG A 770 -13.06 16.32 23.62
CA ARG A 770 -12.80 16.48 25.06
C ARG A 770 -13.61 15.43 25.83
N SER A 771 -12.93 14.62 26.65
CA SER A 771 -13.58 13.59 27.48
C SER A 771 -14.59 12.74 26.68
N GLY A 772 -14.17 12.23 25.51
CA GLY A 772 -14.99 11.43 24.60
C GLY A 772 -16.03 12.19 23.77
N ASN A 773 -16.24 13.49 24.00
CA ASN A 773 -17.23 14.30 23.29
C ASN A 773 -16.56 15.17 22.21
N THR A 774 -16.82 14.86 20.94
CA THR A 774 -16.32 15.65 19.79
C THR A 774 -17.26 16.81 19.47
N THR A 775 -16.71 18.03 19.40
CA THR A 775 -17.42 19.25 18.99
C THR A 775 -16.71 19.87 17.79
N GLY A 776 -17.45 20.27 16.76
CA GLY A 776 -16.90 20.98 15.59
C GLY A 776 -16.89 22.51 15.74
N SER A 777 -15.89 23.17 15.15
CA SER A 777 -15.80 24.63 15.05
C SER A 777 -16.82 25.21 14.06
N VAL A 778 -16.93 26.54 14.04
CA VAL A 778 -17.43 27.24 12.85
C VAL A 778 -16.53 26.89 11.64
N PRO A 779 -17.07 26.63 10.45
CA PRO A 779 -16.26 26.38 9.26
C PRO A 779 -15.78 27.68 8.58
N LEU A 780 -14.59 27.60 7.99
CA LEU A 780 -14.05 28.55 7.02
C LEU A 780 -14.36 28.03 5.60
N THR A 781 -14.99 28.84 4.75
CA THR A 781 -14.96 28.60 3.30
C THR A 781 -13.62 29.08 2.73
N LEU A 782 -12.90 28.21 2.04
CA LEU A 782 -11.65 28.53 1.36
C LEU A 782 -11.86 28.50 -0.16
N GLU A 783 -11.91 29.66 -0.80
CA GLU A 783 -11.90 29.79 -2.27
C GLU A 783 -10.47 29.58 -2.78
N VAL A 784 -10.28 28.74 -3.80
CA VAL A 784 -8.99 28.55 -4.47
C VAL A 784 -9.09 29.12 -5.89
N GLU A 785 -8.25 30.12 -6.19
CA GLU A 785 -8.28 30.80 -7.49
C GLU A 785 -7.96 29.82 -8.65
N PRO A 786 -8.59 29.97 -9.83
CA PRO A 786 -8.22 29.18 -11.00
C PRO A 786 -6.81 29.57 -11.49
N LEU A 787 -6.10 28.61 -12.07
CA LEU A 787 -4.78 28.88 -12.65
C LEU A 787 -4.90 29.82 -13.87
N PRO A 788 -4.01 30.81 -14.00
CA PRO A 788 -4.02 31.72 -15.15
C PRO A 788 -3.52 31.01 -16.40
N ALA A 789 -4.04 31.39 -17.58
CA ALA A 789 -3.68 30.82 -18.89
C ALA A 789 -2.15 30.70 -19.12
N GLN A 790 -1.36 31.67 -18.63
CA GLN A 790 0.11 31.65 -18.77
C GLN A 790 0.80 30.50 -18.00
N ALA A 791 0.11 29.87 -17.03
CA ALA A 791 0.58 28.67 -16.35
C ALA A 791 0.17 27.36 -17.07
N LEU A 792 -0.63 27.46 -18.14
CA LEU A 792 -1.18 26.36 -18.94
C LEU A 792 -0.63 26.32 -20.38
N ASP A 793 0.12 27.35 -20.79
CA ASP A 793 0.94 27.41 -22.02
C ASP A 793 2.19 26.51 -21.90
N LEU A 794 1.95 25.20 -21.89
CA LEU A 794 2.94 24.16 -21.59
C LEU A 794 3.22 23.21 -22.78
N LEU A 795 2.37 23.23 -23.81
CA LEU A 795 2.46 22.35 -24.98
C LEU A 795 3.42 22.90 -26.02
N SER A 796 4.22 22.03 -26.63
CA SER A 796 5.18 22.43 -27.66
C SER A 796 5.56 21.27 -28.60
N VAL A 797 5.99 21.60 -29.82
CA VAL A 797 6.74 20.69 -30.70
C VAL A 797 8.14 21.28 -30.91
N PRO A 798 9.17 20.83 -30.18
CA PRO A 798 10.49 21.47 -30.17
C PRO A 798 11.20 21.54 -31.52
N GLU A 799 10.90 20.62 -32.45
CA GLU A 799 11.50 20.58 -33.79
C GLU A 799 10.82 21.55 -34.79
N ALA A 800 9.71 22.19 -34.41
CA ALA A 800 8.91 23.03 -35.29
C ALA A 800 9.57 24.41 -35.54
N THR A 801 10.22 24.58 -36.69
CA THR A 801 10.89 25.83 -37.04
C THR A 801 9.87 26.87 -37.55
N ALA A 802 9.77 28.02 -36.88
CA ALA A 802 8.86 29.11 -37.20
C ALA A 802 7.37 28.65 -37.35
N GLY A 803 6.94 27.73 -36.48
CA GLY A 803 5.57 27.19 -36.50
C GLY A 803 5.31 26.12 -37.56
N VAL A 804 6.36 25.61 -38.23
CA VAL A 804 6.24 24.58 -39.29
C VAL A 804 6.91 23.28 -38.89
N ILE A 805 6.18 22.17 -39.04
CA ILE A 805 6.68 20.79 -38.89
C ILE A 805 6.94 20.21 -40.29
N ASP A 806 8.13 19.65 -40.53
CA ASP A 806 8.47 18.96 -41.77
C ASP A 806 8.40 17.44 -41.53
N ILE A 807 7.46 16.75 -42.19
CA ILE A 807 7.14 15.33 -41.91
C ILE A 807 8.27 14.35 -42.23
N ARG A 808 9.35 14.83 -42.84
CA ARG A 808 10.54 14.05 -43.20
C ARG A 808 11.52 13.94 -42.02
N ASN A 809 11.35 14.80 -41.01
CA ASN A 809 12.07 14.75 -39.75
C ASN A 809 11.23 14.01 -38.71
N ALA A 810 11.86 13.52 -37.64
CA ALA A 810 11.13 13.19 -36.42
C ALA A 810 10.56 14.49 -35.81
N ALA A 811 9.40 14.38 -35.15
CA ALA A 811 8.79 15.42 -34.35
C ALA A 811 8.32 14.82 -33.04
N THR A 812 8.41 15.57 -31.95
CA THR A 812 7.94 15.16 -30.63
C THR A 812 6.98 16.19 -30.08
N VAL A 813 5.92 15.77 -29.40
CA VAL A 813 5.16 16.69 -28.55
C VAL A 813 5.83 16.69 -27.18
N ARG A 814 6.05 17.88 -26.62
CA ARG A 814 6.56 18.04 -25.25
C ARG A 814 5.61 18.90 -24.43
N THR A 815 5.18 18.36 -23.30
CA THR A 815 4.41 19.06 -22.26
C THR A 815 5.36 19.41 -21.12
N ALA A 816 5.59 20.69 -20.86
CA ALA A 816 6.40 21.13 -19.72
C ALA A 816 5.70 20.80 -18.38
N ALA A 817 6.48 20.74 -17.29
CA ALA A 817 5.92 20.52 -15.95
C ALA A 817 4.83 21.54 -15.60
N TRP A 818 3.65 21.03 -15.24
CA TRP A 818 2.47 21.81 -14.90
C TRP A 818 2.43 22.21 -13.40
N PRO A 819 1.60 23.20 -13.01
CA PRO A 819 1.31 23.46 -11.59
C PRO A 819 0.85 22.16 -10.89
N PHE A 820 1.39 21.89 -9.70
CA PHE A 820 1.19 20.62 -8.96
C PHE A 820 1.71 19.35 -9.67
N TYR A 821 2.75 19.46 -10.52
CA TYR A 821 3.46 18.31 -11.12
C TYR A 821 3.84 17.23 -10.09
N ALA A 822 3.34 16.00 -10.26
CA ALA A 822 3.64 14.87 -9.38
C ALA A 822 3.69 13.52 -10.12
N VAL A 823 4.47 12.57 -9.60
CA VAL A 823 4.52 11.18 -10.07
C VAL A 823 3.14 10.52 -9.91
N GLY A 824 2.74 9.70 -10.89
CA GLY A 824 1.46 9.01 -10.90
C GLY A 824 0.30 9.79 -11.56
N GLN A 825 0.49 11.06 -11.93
CA GLN A 825 -0.54 11.86 -12.60
C GLN A 825 -0.77 11.45 -14.06
N SER A 826 -2.03 11.31 -14.47
CA SER A 826 -2.43 11.09 -15.86
C SER A 826 -2.34 12.38 -16.69
N SER A 827 -1.91 12.25 -17.94
CA SER A 827 -1.93 13.33 -18.93
C SER A 827 -2.28 12.81 -20.31
N TRP A 828 -3.11 13.56 -21.04
CA TRP A 828 -3.58 13.21 -22.38
C TRP A 828 -2.96 14.16 -23.40
N ILE A 829 -2.63 13.64 -24.58
CA ILE A 829 -2.12 14.42 -25.70
C ILE A 829 -2.83 13.96 -26.97
N TYR A 830 -3.49 14.90 -27.65
CA TYR A 830 -4.23 14.66 -28.88
C TYR A 830 -3.67 15.45 -30.04
N LEU A 831 -3.66 14.81 -31.21
CA LEU A 831 -3.24 15.40 -32.48
C LEU A 831 -4.42 15.48 -33.43
N GLU A 832 -4.85 16.69 -33.76
CA GLU A 832 -5.90 16.96 -34.75
C GLU A 832 -5.28 17.53 -36.03
N GLY A 833 -5.02 16.65 -37.00
CA GLY A 833 -4.54 16.99 -38.34
C GLY A 833 -5.66 16.91 -39.37
N VAL A 834 -5.32 17.18 -40.64
CA VAL A 834 -6.27 17.10 -41.78
C VAL A 834 -5.71 16.19 -42.87
N LYS A 835 -6.50 15.23 -43.36
CA LYS A 835 -6.21 14.36 -44.50
C LYS A 835 -6.60 15.00 -45.83
N ALA A 836 -6.16 14.38 -46.93
CA ALA A 836 -6.72 14.63 -48.26
C ALA A 836 -8.27 14.54 -48.25
N GLY A 837 -8.95 15.41 -49.00
CA GLY A 837 -10.40 15.53 -48.96
C GLY A 837 -10.94 16.31 -47.75
N ASN A 838 -10.09 17.08 -47.06
CA ASN A 838 -10.45 17.93 -45.91
C ASN A 838 -11.04 17.18 -44.71
N GLN A 839 -10.76 15.88 -44.59
CA GLN A 839 -11.24 15.04 -43.49
C GLN A 839 -10.35 15.21 -42.25
N PRO A 840 -10.89 15.27 -41.02
CA PRO A 840 -10.09 15.31 -39.81
C PRO A 840 -9.29 14.02 -39.60
N HIS A 841 -8.11 14.12 -39.00
CA HIS A 841 -7.30 13.00 -38.54
C HIS A 841 -6.94 13.20 -37.08
N LEU A 842 -7.76 12.61 -36.21
CA LEU A 842 -7.46 12.48 -34.79
C LEU A 842 -6.42 11.37 -34.57
N LEU A 843 -5.57 11.54 -33.57
CA LEU A 843 -4.72 10.51 -32.97
C LEU A 843 -4.51 10.84 -31.49
N THR A 844 -4.81 9.89 -30.61
CA THR A 844 -4.33 9.89 -29.22
C THR A 844 -2.83 9.54 -29.23
N LEU A 845 -2.01 10.44 -28.70
CA LEU A 845 -0.55 10.27 -28.59
C LEU A 845 -0.15 9.83 -27.17
N ARG A 846 -0.90 10.30 -26.17
CA ARG A 846 -0.82 9.86 -24.77
C ARG A 846 -2.22 9.82 -24.15
N ASP A 847 -2.42 8.88 -23.25
CA ASP A 847 -3.61 8.69 -22.43
C ASP A 847 -3.24 8.17 -21.03
N ALA A 848 -4.24 7.91 -20.18
CA ALA A 848 -4.08 7.46 -18.80
C ALA A 848 -3.30 6.15 -18.60
N SER A 849 -3.07 5.33 -19.64
CA SER A 849 -2.17 4.16 -19.54
C SER A 849 -0.71 4.55 -19.29
N LYS A 850 -0.35 5.81 -19.57
CA LYS A 850 0.96 6.41 -19.32
C LYS A 850 0.85 7.49 -18.24
N ALA A 851 0.60 7.06 -17.00
CA ALA A 851 0.80 7.91 -15.82
C ALA A 851 2.26 8.43 -15.76
N LEU A 852 2.45 9.63 -15.22
CA LEU A 852 3.74 10.31 -15.11
C LEU A 852 4.72 9.50 -14.26
N ASN A 853 5.87 9.15 -14.82
CA ASN A 853 6.89 8.35 -14.12
C ASN A 853 8.05 9.21 -13.55
N GLN A 854 8.89 8.61 -12.68
CA GLN A 854 9.99 9.32 -12.01
C GLN A 854 10.96 10.02 -12.98
N GLN A 855 11.28 9.43 -14.14
CA GLN A 855 12.17 10.06 -15.11
C GLN A 855 11.52 11.31 -15.74
N GLU A 856 10.21 11.27 -16.00
CA GLU A 856 9.45 12.43 -16.49
C GLU A 856 9.37 13.54 -15.42
N PHE A 857 9.20 13.14 -14.15
CA PHE A 857 9.23 14.06 -13.01
C PHE A 857 10.58 14.78 -12.90
N ASP A 858 11.68 14.03 -12.89
CA ASP A 858 13.04 14.53 -12.72
C ASP A 858 13.46 15.46 -13.87
N GLN A 859 13.11 15.12 -15.12
CA GLN A 859 13.42 15.96 -16.29
C GLN A 859 12.50 17.18 -16.45
N ARG A 860 11.42 17.28 -15.64
CA ARG A 860 10.43 18.38 -15.65
C ARG A 860 9.67 18.55 -16.97
N PHE A 861 9.44 17.46 -17.70
CA PHE A 861 8.53 17.43 -18.85
C PHE A 861 8.13 16.00 -19.25
N VAL A 862 6.95 15.88 -19.85
CA VAL A 862 6.53 14.71 -20.64
C VAL A 862 6.93 14.94 -22.11
N GLN A 863 7.40 13.90 -22.82
CA GLN A 863 7.74 13.99 -24.24
C GLN A 863 7.34 12.72 -24.99
N GLU A 864 6.61 12.88 -26.11
CA GLU A 864 6.03 11.78 -26.88
C GLU A 864 6.41 11.87 -28.38
N PRO A 865 6.92 10.79 -29.00
CA PRO A 865 7.32 10.79 -30.40
C PRO A 865 6.12 10.65 -31.34
N VAL A 866 5.92 11.62 -32.23
CA VAL A 866 4.79 11.60 -33.17
C VAL A 866 5.02 10.54 -34.25
N PRO A 867 4.09 9.57 -34.46
CA PRO A 867 4.28 8.51 -35.45
C PRO A 867 4.43 9.06 -36.88
N SER A 868 5.50 8.66 -37.57
CA SER A 868 5.73 9.03 -38.99
C SER A 868 4.62 8.52 -39.93
N ALA A 869 3.97 7.41 -39.58
CA ALA A 869 2.80 6.87 -40.27
C ALA A 869 1.53 7.73 -40.10
N TYR A 870 1.44 8.56 -39.06
CA TYR A 870 0.40 9.57 -38.91
C TYR A 870 0.73 10.83 -39.71
N LEU A 871 1.95 11.38 -39.52
CA LEU A 871 2.43 12.58 -40.22
C LEU A 871 2.37 12.44 -41.75
N SER A 872 2.69 11.26 -42.29
CA SER A 872 2.65 11.00 -43.74
C SER A 872 1.25 10.97 -44.36
N GLN A 873 0.19 10.88 -43.55
CA GLN A 873 -1.20 10.96 -44.01
C GLN A 873 -1.75 12.41 -44.01
N LEU A 874 -1.02 13.37 -43.44
CA LEU A 874 -1.48 14.75 -43.32
C LEU A 874 -1.33 15.53 -44.64
N LEU A 875 -2.29 16.40 -44.91
CA LEU A 875 -2.38 17.22 -46.10
C LEU A 875 -1.31 18.32 -46.10
N ALA A 876 -0.68 18.54 -47.25
CA ALA A 876 0.33 19.59 -47.44
C ALA A 876 -0.20 20.97 -47.05
N ASN A 877 0.55 21.68 -46.20
CA ASN A 877 0.25 23.01 -45.67
C ASN A 877 -1.02 23.10 -44.78
N SER A 878 -1.58 21.96 -44.37
CA SER A 878 -2.67 21.92 -43.38
C SER A 878 -2.20 22.32 -41.98
N LYS A 879 -3.15 22.51 -41.06
CA LYS A 879 -2.87 22.64 -39.63
C LYS A 879 -2.82 21.28 -38.95
N LEU A 880 -1.95 21.19 -37.96
CA LEU A 880 -1.91 20.16 -36.93
C LEU A 880 -2.10 20.90 -35.60
N HIS A 881 -3.24 20.68 -34.96
CA HIS A 881 -3.49 21.15 -33.60
C HIS A 881 -3.00 20.09 -32.61
N VAL A 882 -2.31 20.54 -31.57
CA VAL A 882 -1.88 19.71 -30.45
C VAL A 882 -2.67 20.18 -29.24
N LYS A 883 -3.50 19.30 -28.71
CA LYS A 883 -4.29 19.52 -27.50
C LYS A 883 -3.76 18.64 -26.38
N GLY A 884 -4.01 19.03 -25.14
CA GLY A 884 -3.64 18.20 -24.00
C GLY A 884 -4.33 18.63 -22.72
N SER A 885 -4.39 17.70 -21.78
CA SER A 885 -4.99 17.89 -20.46
C SER A 885 -4.21 17.09 -19.42
N VAL A 886 -4.29 17.52 -18.16
CA VAL A 886 -3.53 16.93 -17.03
C VAL A 886 -4.43 16.76 -15.81
N SER A 887 -4.46 15.57 -15.21
CA SER A 887 -5.17 15.36 -13.94
C SER A 887 -4.24 15.74 -12.79
N VAL A 888 -4.68 16.72 -12.00
CA VAL A 888 -4.00 17.21 -10.79
C VAL A 888 -4.87 17.05 -9.54
N ASP A 889 -6.14 16.70 -9.72
CA ASP A 889 -7.15 16.42 -8.68
C ASP A 889 -6.98 15.05 -7.99
N GLY A 890 -6.05 14.22 -8.47
CA GLY A 890 -5.78 12.88 -7.95
C GLY A 890 -6.77 11.80 -8.40
N THR A 891 -7.75 12.12 -9.27
CA THR A 891 -8.67 11.12 -9.81
C THR A 891 -8.08 10.33 -10.97
N ASN A 892 -7.05 10.88 -11.64
CA ASN A 892 -6.49 10.39 -12.90
C ASN A 892 -7.52 10.25 -14.04
N GLY A 893 -8.68 10.91 -13.92
CA GLY A 893 -9.75 10.93 -14.90
C GLY A 893 -9.67 12.13 -15.86
N GLU A 894 -9.98 11.91 -17.14
CA GLU A 894 -9.92 12.96 -18.16
C GLU A 894 -11.04 14.00 -18.00
N ALA A 895 -12.19 13.59 -17.46
CA ALA A 895 -13.38 14.44 -17.33
C ALA A 895 -13.23 15.59 -16.32
N SER A 896 -12.26 15.50 -15.40
CA SER A 896 -11.86 16.55 -14.46
C SER A 896 -10.43 17.05 -14.70
N ALA A 897 -9.78 16.60 -15.77
CA ALA A 897 -8.44 17.03 -16.12
C ALA A 897 -8.42 18.50 -16.55
N LEU A 898 -7.38 19.22 -16.11
CA LEU A 898 -7.13 20.60 -16.46
C LEU A 898 -6.65 20.69 -17.90
N ASN A 899 -7.38 21.41 -18.75
CA ASN A 899 -7.00 21.63 -20.14
C ASN A 899 -5.82 22.60 -20.25
N LEU A 900 -4.91 22.31 -21.17
CA LEU A 900 -3.77 23.16 -21.52
C LEU A 900 -4.12 24.07 -22.71
N GLU A 901 -3.30 25.09 -22.98
CA GLU A 901 -3.51 25.97 -24.13
C GLU A 901 -3.16 25.26 -25.46
N ASP A 902 -4.11 25.24 -26.40
CA ASP A 902 -4.00 24.54 -27.70
C ASP A 902 -2.95 25.17 -28.64
N VAL A 903 -1.91 24.41 -29.00
CA VAL A 903 -0.84 24.90 -29.92
C VAL A 903 -1.01 24.37 -31.35
N SER A 904 -0.75 25.22 -32.36
CA SER A 904 -1.26 25.00 -33.73
C SER A 904 -0.19 25.18 -34.84
N TYR A 905 0.43 24.07 -35.24
CA TYR A 905 1.52 24.03 -36.23
C TYR A 905 1.03 23.86 -37.67
N THR A 906 1.83 24.25 -38.66
CA THR A 906 1.57 24.00 -40.08
C THR A 906 2.44 22.84 -40.60
N VAL A 907 1.83 21.88 -41.30
CA VAL A 907 2.50 20.66 -41.76
C VAL A 907 3.08 20.85 -43.17
N ARG A 908 4.37 20.59 -43.35
CA ARG A 908 5.06 20.61 -44.65
C ARG A 908 5.42 19.20 -45.10
N THR A 909 4.99 18.84 -46.30
CA THR A 909 5.23 17.51 -46.92
C THR A 909 6.13 17.55 -48.14
N THR A 910 6.46 18.74 -48.63
CA THR A 910 7.35 18.96 -49.77
C THR A 910 8.71 19.49 -49.29
N PRO A 911 9.85 19.01 -49.84
CA PRO A 911 11.15 19.57 -49.51
C PRO A 911 11.20 21.08 -49.79
N ALA A 912 12.00 21.83 -49.03
CA ALA A 912 12.24 23.23 -49.33
C ALA A 912 12.91 23.39 -50.72
N LEU A 913 12.43 24.33 -51.54
CA LEU A 913 13.03 24.67 -52.83
C LEU A 913 14.35 25.40 -52.60
N ALA A 914 15.46 24.77 -53.00
CA ALA A 914 16.81 25.24 -52.79
C ALA A 914 17.56 25.42 -54.12
N MET A 915 18.40 26.45 -54.19
CA MET A 915 19.46 26.60 -55.20
C MET A 915 20.60 27.43 -54.58
N ASP A 916 21.76 27.48 -55.24
CA ASP A 916 22.85 28.38 -54.84
C ASP A 916 22.41 29.85 -54.95
N THR A 917 22.14 30.48 -53.80
CA THR A 917 21.65 31.87 -53.70
C THR A 917 22.76 32.92 -53.77
N SER A 918 24.04 32.52 -53.77
CA SER A 918 25.18 33.44 -53.65
C SER A 918 25.20 34.47 -54.78
N PRO A 919 25.36 35.77 -54.54
CA PRO A 919 25.32 36.77 -55.60
C PRO A 919 26.45 36.57 -56.62
N ARG A 920 26.13 36.65 -57.92
CA ARG A 920 27.11 36.55 -59.01
C ARG A 920 27.47 37.93 -59.53
N PHE A 921 28.77 38.22 -59.56
CA PHE A 921 29.32 39.45 -60.11
C PHE A 921 30.16 39.15 -61.35
N LEU A 922 29.99 39.95 -62.40
CA LEU A 922 30.86 39.97 -63.57
C LEU A 922 31.24 41.42 -63.88
N ASN A 923 32.51 41.63 -64.22
CA ASN A 923 32.96 42.86 -64.86
C ASN A 923 33.43 42.50 -66.28
N LEU A 924 32.80 43.07 -67.31
CA LEU A 924 33.04 42.71 -68.70
C LEU A 924 34.33 43.30 -69.29
N ASN A 925 34.94 44.31 -68.64
CA ASN A 925 36.32 44.81 -68.84
C ASN A 925 36.98 44.42 -70.19
N GLY A 926 36.49 44.96 -71.31
CA GLY A 926 36.98 44.60 -72.64
C GLY A 926 35.88 44.10 -73.56
N TYR A 927 35.53 42.82 -73.49
CA TYR A 927 34.69 42.16 -74.49
C TYR A 927 33.50 41.38 -73.93
N LEU A 928 32.39 41.39 -74.68
CA LEU A 928 31.25 40.48 -74.53
C LEU A 928 31.22 39.56 -75.77
N LEU A 929 31.48 38.27 -75.57
CA LEU A 929 31.35 37.23 -76.59
C LEU A 929 29.89 37.11 -77.08
N VAL A 930 29.69 37.06 -78.40
CA VAL A 930 28.38 36.88 -79.06
C VAL A 930 28.47 35.77 -80.12
N ASN A 931 27.43 34.95 -80.26
CA ASN A 931 27.26 34.00 -81.38
C ASN A 931 28.29 32.83 -81.51
N PHE A 932 29.06 32.48 -80.48
CA PHE A 932 29.83 31.23 -80.50
C PHE A 932 28.89 30.04 -80.20
N PHE A 933 29.13 28.88 -80.83
CA PHE A 933 28.39 27.62 -80.61
C PHE A 933 26.86 27.74 -80.44
N GLY A 934 26.20 28.50 -81.31
CA GLY A 934 24.73 28.68 -81.28
C GLY A 934 24.22 29.69 -80.23
N GLY A 935 25.11 30.39 -79.52
CA GLY A 935 24.79 31.58 -78.72
C GLY A 935 24.99 31.46 -77.21
N PHE A 936 25.37 30.29 -76.67
CA PHE A 936 25.40 30.01 -75.23
C PHE A 936 26.75 30.32 -74.55
N ASN A 937 27.22 31.55 -74.69
CA ASN A 937 28.58 31.97 -74.32
C ASN A 937 28.82 32.09 -72.81
N GLU A 938 27.77 32.09 -71.99
CA GLU A 938 27.87 32.43 -70.56
C GLU A 938 28.56 31.36 -69.71
N ILE A 939 28.75 30.17 -70.26
CA ILE A 939 29.56 29.12 -69.65
C ILE A 939 31.01 29.59 -69.40
N PHE A 940 31.52 30.54 -70.19
CA PHE A 940 32.88 31.07 -70.05
C PHE A 940 33.00 32.15 -68.95
N TYR A 941 31.89 32.85 -68.62
CA TYR A 941 31.83 33.81 -67.50
C TYR A 941 31.43 33.15 -66.18
N PHE A 942 30.42 32.28 -66.21
CA PHE A 942 29.69 31.82 -65.04
C PHE A 942 29.72 30.29 -64.82
N GLY A 943 30.25 29.52 -65.78
CA GLY A 943 30.34 28.07 -65.70
C GLY A 943 28.97 27.39 -65.85
N SER A 944 28.74 26.37 -65.03
CA SER A 944 27.48 25.62 -65.02
C SER A 944 26.28 26.47 -64.60
N ALA A 945 25.10 26.10 -65.12
CA ALA A 945 23.81 26.64 -64.69
C ALA A 945 23.54 26.33 -63.21
N ARG A 946 22.74 27.18 -62.55
CA ARG A 946 22.27 26.90 -61.18
C ARG A 946 20.95 26.14 -61.26
N THR A 947 20.99 24.86 -60.96
CA THR A 947 19.82 23.98 -60.89
C THR A 947 19.16 24.07 -59.52
N ALA A 948 17.85 24.25 -59.51
CA ALA A 948 17.03 24.06 -58.32
C ALA A 948 16.92 22.58 -57.92
N THR A 949 16.80 22.36 -56.61
CA THR A 949 16.63 21.06 -55.95
C THR A 949 15.59 21.20 -54.83
N GLY A 950 14.87 20.13 -54.49
CA GLY A 950 13.71 20.24 -53.60
C GLY A 950 12.54 21.01 -54.23
N GLY A 951 11.51 21.33 -53.44
CA GLY A 951 10.21 21.74 -53.97
C GLY A 951 9.51 20.63 -54.76
N VAL A 952 8.57 21.01 -55.63
CA VAL A 952 7.84 20.10 -56.53
C VAL A 952 8.13 20.47 -58.00
N PRO A 953 8.74 19.59 -58.81
CA PRO A 953 8.90 19.83 -60.25
C PRO A 953 7.56 19.97 -61.00
N PRO A 954 7.52 20.60 -62.19
CA PRO A 954 8.61 21.28 -62.88
C PRO A 954 8.96 22.64 -62.25
N TYR A 955 10.22 23.07 -62.43
CA TYR A 955 10.69 24.39 -62.03
C TYR A 955 10.56 25.41 -63.17
N THR A 956 10.25 26.65 -62.83
CA THR A 956 10.19 27.79 -63.75
C THR A 956 11.20 28.84 -63.32
N TYR A 957 12.14 29.20 -64.20
CA TYR A 957 13.11 30.27 -63.96
C TYR A 957 12.66 31.58 -64.61
N SER A 958 12.99 32.70 -63.98
CA SER A 958 12.64 34.05 -64.42
C SER A 958 13.73 35.06 -64.06
N SER A 959 13.78 36.18 -64.78
CA SER A 959 14.62 37.33 -64.49
C SER A 959 13.74 38.58 -64.43
N ASN A 960 13.99 39.48 -63.47
CA ASN A 960 13.31 40.78 -63.42
C ASN A 960 13.86 41.81 -64.42
N ASN A 961 15.01 41.54 -65.07
CA ASN A 961 15.63 42.42 -66.07
C ASN A 961 16.19 41.61 -67.28
N PRO A 962 15.31 40.94 -68.06
CA PRO A 962 15.73 40.07 -69.15
C PRO A 962 16.37 40.82 -70.34
N GLY A 963 16.25 42.15 -70.39
CA GLY A 963 16.87 42.98 -71.43
C GLY A 963 18.40 43.11 -71.30
N ALA A 964 18.93 42.97 -70.08
CA ALA A 964 20.37 42.93 -69.81
C ALA A 964 20.86 41.53 -69.41
N ILE A 965 20.07 40.81 -68.61
CA ILE A 965 20.43 39.50 -68.02
C ILE A 965 19.17 38.63 -68.04
N SER A 966 19.08 37.71 -69.00
CA SER A 966 17.96 36.75 -69.10
C SER A 966 18.35 35.38 -68.53
N VAL A 967 17.38 34.47 -68.39
CA VAL A 967 17.60 33.09 -67.93
C VAL A 967 16.73 32.13 -68.73
N ASN A 968 17.26 30.95 -69.05
CA ASN A 968 16.51 29.90 -69.76
C ASN A 968 15.83 28.90 -68.80
N ALA A 969 15.00 28.01 -69.35
CA ALA A 969 14.27 27.00 -68.58
C ALA A 969 15.17 26.01 -67.79
N GLY A 970 16.46 25.93 -68.11
CA GLY A 970 17.45 25.11 -67.39
C GLY A 970 18.28 25.88 -66.36
N GLY A 971 17.86 27.09 -65.95
CA GLY A 971 18.57 27.91 -64.96
C GLY A 971 19.89 28.50 -65.45
N ARG A 972 20.16 28.49 -66.77
CA ARG A 972 21.34 29.14 -67.36
C ARG A 972 21.03 30.60 -67.66
N VAL A 973 21.85 31.50 -67.10
CA VAL A 973 21.81 32.94 -67.35
C VAL A 973 22.43 33.26 -68.72
N HIS A 974 21.87 34.23 -69.43
CA HIS A 974 22.36 34.77 -70.71
C HIS A 974 22.57 36.30 -70.60
N ILE A 975 23.67 36.84 -71.15
CA ILE A 975 24.10 38.23 -70.91
C ILE A 975 24.07 39.04 -72.21
N THR A 976 23.22 40.08 -72.25
CA THR A 976 23.00 40.94 -73.43
C THR A 976 23.50 42.38 -73.26
N ALA A 977 23.56 42.86 -72.01
CA ALA A 977 24.07 44.18 -71.64
C ALA A 977 24.60 44.21 -70.18
N ALA A 978 25.24 45.31 -69.81
CA ALA A 978 25.52 45.63 -68.40
C ALA A 978 24.22 46.01 -67.66
N GLY A 979 24.16 45.69 -66.37
CA GLY A 979 22.99 45.91 -65.52
C GLY A 979 22.98 44.98 -64.29
N THR A 980 21.93 45.05 -63.49
CA THR A 980 21.65 44.09 -62.41
C THR A 980 20.29 43.43 -62.64
N ALA A 981 20.18 42.16 -62.26
CA ALA A 981 18.97 41.38 -62.29
C ALA A 981 18.89 40.45 -61.07
N THR A 982 17.68 40.14 -60.65
CA THR A 982 17.38 39.05 -59.72
C THR A 982 16.84 37.88 -60.53
N ILE A 983 17.49 36.74 -60.42
CA ILE A 983 17.08 35.47 -61.03
C ILE A 983 16.28 34.70 -59.98
N THR A 984 15.02 34.41 -60.29
CA THR A 984 14.08 33.73 -59.40
C THR A 984 13.65 32.40 -60.01
N VAL A 985 13.75 31.33 -59.24
CA VAL A 985 13.15 30.03 -59.57
C VAL A 985 11.90 29.81 -58.73
N ARG A 986 10.87 29.23 -59.34
CA ARG A 986 9.59 28.88 -58.74
C ARG A 986 9.29 27.41 -59.02
N ASP A 987 8.70 26.69 -58.07
CA ASP A 987 8.25 25.30 -58.24
C ASP A 987 6.76 25.19 -58.62
N SER A 988 6.25 23.97 -58.78
CA SER A 988 4.85 23.72 -59.16
C SER A 988 3.88 23.60 -57.97
N ALA A 989 4.39 23.67 -56.73
CA ALA A 989 3.61 23.44 -55.52
C ALA A 989 2.49 24.47 -55.33
N GLN A 990 1.54 24.17 -54.45
CA GLN A 990 0.45 25.07 -54.08
C GLN A 990 0.39 25.23 -52.54
N PRO A 991 0.70 26.41 -51.98
CA PRO A 991 1.32 27.57 -52.64
C PRO A 991 2.72 27.22 -53.19
N ALA A 992 3.13 27.92 -54.26
CA ALA A 992 4.40 27.67 -54.92
C ALA A 992 5.56 28.26 -54.12
N GLN A 993 6.62 27.46 -53.95
CA GLN A 993 7.85 27.91 -53.33
C GLN A 993 8.68 28.74 -54.32
N THR A 994 9.49 29.67 -53.82
CA THR A 994 10.45 30.44 -54.63
C THR A 994 11.80 30.55 -53.93
N ALA A 995 12.86 30.61 -54.74
CA ALA A 995 14.20 30.99 -54.31
C ALA A 995 14.77 32.00 -55.32
N SER A 996 15.74 32.83 -54.92
CA SER A 996 16.33 33.83 -55.81
C SER A 996 17.82 34.11 -55.55
N TYR A 997 18.51 34.66 -56.55
CA TYR A 997 19.85 35.22 -56.42
C TYR A 997 20.04 36.45 -57.30
N ASN A 998 20.93 37.35 -56.90
CA ASN A 998 21.27 38.54 -57.69
C ASN A 998 22.44 38.26 -58.64
N VAL A 999 22.36 38.84 -59.84
CA VAL A 999 23.41 38.88 -60.85
C VAL A 999 23.67 40.33 -61.21
N THR A 1000 24.92 40.77 -61.09
CA THR A 1000 25.35 42.12 -61.47
C THR A 1000 26.46 42.02 -62.52
N VAL A 1001 26.23 42.64 -63.67
CA VAL A 1001 27.15 42.70 -64.81
C VAL A 1001 27.53 44.17 -65.03
N ASN A 1002 28.77 44.52 -64.72
CA ASN A 1002 29.27 45.90 -64.79
C ASN A 1002 30.40 46.03 -65.84
N GLY A 1003 30.83 47.28 -66.08
CA GLY A 1003 31.96 47.61 -66.95
C GLY A 1003 31.59 47.93 -68.40
N SER A 1004 32.49 48.63 -69.08
CA SER A 1004 32.38 48.91 -70.51
C SER A 1004 32.93 47.74 -71.33
N PHE A 1005 32.28 47.44 -72.45
CA PHE A 1005 32.67 46.34 -73.33
C PHE A 1005 32.36 46.64 -74.80
N ARG A 1006 33.13 46.02 -75.69
CA ARG A 1006 32.83 45.82 -77.12
C ARG A 1006 32.18 44.44 -77.29
N ARG A 1007 31.36 44.25 -78.32
CA ARG A 1007 30.87 42.93 -78.71
C ARG A 1007 31.92 42.25 -79.59
N CYS A 1008 32.32 41.05 -79.20
CA CYS A 1008 33.14 40.16 -79.99
C CYS A 1008 32.26 39.03 -80.53
N ARG A 1009 31.81 39.15 -81.78
CA ARG A 1009 30.89 38.19 -82.40
C ARG A 1009 31.63 37.19 -83.28
N PHE A 1010 31.43 35.89 -83.06
CA PHE A 1010 31.85 34.88 -84.04
C PHE A 1010 31.01 34.97 -85.31
N VAL A 1011 31.65 35.12 -86.47
CA VAL A 1011 30.98 35.28 -87.78
C VAL A 1011 31.19 34.11 -88.75
N GLY A 1012 31.97 33.09 -88.35
CA GLY A 1012 32.17 31.85 -89.10
C GLY A 1012 33.63 31.41 -89.12
N THR A 1013 33.92 30.35 -89.88
CA THR A 1013 35.28 29.89 -90.19
C THR A 1013 35.44 29.89 -91.70
N GLY A 1014 36.51 30.48 -92.24
CA GLY A 1014 36.68 30.61 -93.69
C GLY A 1014 37.99 31.29 -94.09
N GLN A 1015 38.13 31.60 -95.37
CA GLN A 1015 39.26 32.38 -95.89
C GLN A 1015 39.19 33.84 -95.42
N TRP A 1016 40.34 34.50 -95.28
CA TRP A 1016 40.45 35.85 -94.68
C TRP A 1016 39.48 36.88 -95.28
N HIS A 1017 39.42 37.01 -96.61
CA HIS A 1017 38.51 37.96 -97.30
C HIS A 1017 37.03 37.67 -97.04
N SER A 1018 36.65 36.39 -96.95
CA SER A 1018 35.29 35.98 -96.59
C SER A 1018 34.96 36.36 -95.14
N MET A 1019 35.94 36.25 -94.23
CA MET A 1019 35.78 36.60 -92.82
C MET A 1019 35.80 38.10 -92.55
N VAL A 1020 36.56 38.90 -93.30
CA VAL A 1020 36.45 40.37 -93.34
C VAL A 1020 35.05 40.78 -93.79
N SER A 1021 34.55 40.17 -94.87
CA SER A 1021 33.21 40.46 -95.40
C SER A 1021 32.11 40.07 -94.41
N ALA A 1022 32.26 38.92 -93.74
CA ALA A 1022 31.34 38.46 -92.70
C ALA A 1022 31.39 39.34 -91.43
N ALA A 1023 32.56 39.90 -91.08
CA ALA A 1023 32.66 40.83 -89.96
C ALA A 1023 31.97 42.17 -90.25
N ALA A 1024 32.24 42.74 -91.44
CA ALA A 1024 31.64 43.98 -91.91
C ALA A 1024 30.10 43.88 -92.02
N ALA A 1025 29.57 42.71 -92.38
CA ALA A 1025 28.13 42.44 -92.41
C ALA A 1025 27.43 42.56 -91.04
N TRP A 1026 28.18 42.50 -89.92
CA TRP A 1026 27.68 42.76 -88.57
C TRP A 1026 28.09 44.13 -88.02
N GLY A 1027 28.62 45.02 -88.87
CA GLY A 1027 29.07 46.37 -88.49
C GLY A 1027 30.40 46.42 -87.75
N GLY A 1028 31.12 45.29 -87.65
CA GLY A 1028 32.42 45.19 -86.97
C GLY A 1028 33.58 44.92 -87.91
N VAL A 1029 34.79 44.90 -87.34
CA VAL A 1029 36.03 44.56 -88.04
C VAL A 1029 36.62 43.26 -87.50
N LEU A 1030 37.50 42.61 -88.28
CA LEU A 1030 38.38 41.58 -87.72
C LEU A 1030 39.22 42.18 -86.58
N PRO A 1031 39.59 41.39 -85.55
CA PRO A 1031 40.51 41.85 -84.52
C PRO A 1031 41.88 42.14 -85.14
N ASN A 1032 42.58 43.14 -84.61
CA ASN A 1032 44.02 43.25 -84.82
C ASN A 1032 44.78 42.42 -83.78
N PHE A 1033 46.11 42.32 -83.90
CA PHE A 1033 46.94 41.54 -82.97
C PHE A 1033 46.79 42.02 -81.52
N SER A 1034 46.65 43.34 -81.27
CA SER A 1034 46.37 43.88 -79.92
C SER A 1034 45.06 43.36 -79.35
N ILE A 1035 43.97 43.42 -80.12
CA ILE A 1035 42.66 42.92 -79.69
C ILE A 1035 42.71 41.40 -79.49
N ALA A 1036 43.45 40.66 -80.31
CA ALA A 1036 43.63 39.23 -80.11
C ALA A 1036 44.40 38.90 -78.82
N VAL A 1037 45.42 39.71 -78.46
CA VAL A 1037 46.12 39.62 -77.17
C VAL A 1037 45.20 40.00 -76.01
N GLU A 1038 44.34 41.02 -76.14
CA GLU A 1038 43.33 41.39 -75.14
C GLU A 1038 42.33 40.24 -74.92
N LEU A 1039 41.81 39.63 -75.98
CA LEU A 1039 40.92 38.47 -75.92
C LEU A 1039 41.63 37.24 -75.30
N SER A 1040 42.88 36.96 -75.69
CA SER A 1040 43.67 35.88 -75.09
C SER A 1040 43.96 36.13 -73.60
N GLY A 1041 44.15 37.39 -73.19
CA GLY A 1041 44.34 37.77 -71.79
C GLY A 1041 43.05 37.69 -70.96
N GLN A 1042 41.91 38.06 -71.53
CA GLN A 1042 40.61 38.02 -70.86
C GLN A 1042 40.05 36.59 -70.71
N TYR A 1043 40.32 35.71 -71.69
CA TYR A 1043 39.72 34.36 -71.74
C TYR A 1043 40.73 33.20 -71.63
N SER A 1044 41.91 33.28 -72.26
CA SER A 1044 42.97 32.24 -72.24
C SER A 1044 42.40 30.83 -72.49
N GLY A 1045 42.62 29.86 -71.58
CA GLY A 1045 42.05 28.50 -71.65
C GLY A 1045 40.51 28.41 -71.55
N ARG A 1046 39.81 29.53 -71.40
CA ARG A 1046 38.34 29.66 -71.50
C ARG A 1046 37.88 30.30 -72.82
N TRP A 1047 38.77 30.52 -73.79
CA TRP A 1047 38.34 30.96 -75.12
C TRP A 1047 37.42 29.88 -75.74
N PRO A 1048 36.31 30.23 -76.43
CA PRO A 1048 35.37 29.21 -76.88
C PRO A 1048 35.95 28.26 -77.93
N SER A 1049 36.63 28.79 -78.95
CA SER A 1049 37.22 27.96 -80.01
C SER A 1049 38.58 27.41 -79.58
N MET A 1050 38.97 26.24 -80.08
CA MET A 1050 40.37 25.78 -80.04
C MET A 1050 41.13 26.17 -81.33
N GLY A 1051 40.41 26.71 -82.32
CA GLY A 1051 40.93 27.12 -83.61
C GLY A 1051 41.74 28.43 -83.56
N ASN A 1052 42.48 28.67 -84.64
CA ASN A 1052 43.12 29.94 -84.89
C ASN A 1052 42.06 30.96 -85.34
N ILE A 1053 42.23 32.22 -84.96
CA ILE A 1053 41.44 33.36 -85.44
C ILE A 1053 42.25 34.17 -86.46
N TRP A 1054 41.56 34.74 -87.45
CA TRP A 1054 42.18 35.71 -88.35
C TRP A 1054 42.39 37.06 -87.66
N THR A 1055 43.48 37.73 -88.01
CA THR A 1055 43.76 39.13 -87.63
C THR A 1055 43.79 40.05 -88.85
N THR A 1056 43.73 41.37 -88.65
CA THR A 1056 43.79 42.36 -89.74
C THR A 1056 45.13 42.45 -90.46
N GLU A 1057 46.20 41.99 -89.82
CA GLU A 1057 47.59 42.19 -90.22
C GLU A 1057 47.98 41.32 -91.42
N GLN A 1058 48.80 41.88 -92.32
CA GLN A 1058 49.40 41.13 -93.43
C GLN A 1058 50.72 40.49 -92.99
N ALA A 1059 51.04 39.35 -93.61
CA ALA A 1059 52.25 38.58 -93.31
C ALA A 1059 53.55 39.40 -93.51
N PRO A 1060 54.41 39.55 -92.49
CA PRO A 1060 55.66 40.29 -92.62
C PRO A 1060 56.58 39.73 -93.70
N GLY A 1061 57.23 40.61 -94.46
CA GLY A 1061 58.27 40.25 -95.43
C GLY A 1061 57.79 39.57 -96.73
N GLN A 1062 56.48 39.49 -96.99
CA GLN A 1062 55.98 38.96 -98.27
C GLN A 1062 56.26 39.92 -99.44
N PRO A 1063 56.62 39.41 -100.64
CA PRO A 1063 57.03 40.24 -101.78
C PRO A 1063 55.86 40.97 -102.48
N GLN A 1064 54.60 40.64 -102.16
CA GLN A 1064 53.41 41.33 -102.64
C GLN A 1064 52.36 41.43 -101.51
N PRO A 1065 51.78 42.63 -101.27
CA PRO A 1065 50.69 42.79 -100.31
C PRO A 1065 49.48 41.92 -100.66
N GLY A 1066 48.84 41.32 -99.65
CA GLY A 1066 47.55 40.63 -99.76
C GLY A 1066 47.58 39.14 -100.16
N LEU A 1067 48.74 38.50 -100.30
CA LEU A 1067 48.83 37.05 -100.59
C LEU A 1067 48.80 36.16 -99.33
N ALA A 1068 49.15 36.71 -98.16
CA ALA A 1068 49.13 35.99 -96.88
C ALA A 1068 48.79 36.94 -95.73
N TYR A 1069 48.06 36.41 -94.75
CA TYR A 1069 47.47 37.16 -93.64
C TYR A 1069 47.80 36.52 -92.30
N CYS A 1070 47.89 37.34 -91.26
CA CYS A 1070 48.24 36.89 -89.94
C CYS A 1070 47.04 36.22 -89.24
N PHE A 1071 47.31 35.12 -88.56
CA PHE A 1071 46.39 34.45 -87.66
C PHE A 1071 47.08 34.21 -86.33
N VAL A 1072 46.28 34.08 -85.27
CA VAL A 1072 46.78 33.67 -83.95
C VAL A 1072 45.85 32.63 -83.36
N ASN A 1073 46.41 31.69 -82.61
CA ASN A 1073 45.60 30.91 -81.69
C ASN A 1073 45.44 31.74 -80.40
N ILE A 1074 44.25 31.79 -79.81
CA ILE A 1074 44.03 32.48 -78.52
C ILE A 1074 43.49 31.54 -77.44
N TYR A 1075 43.58 30.23 -77.70
CA TYR A 1075 43.22 29.17 -76.77
C TYR A 1075 44.47 28.64 -76.04
N GLY A 1076 44.44 28.77 -74.71
CA GLY A 1076 45.45 28.18 -73.83
C GLY A 1076 46.61 29.11 -73.47
N ASN A 1077 47.25 28.78 -72.34
CA ASN A 1077 48.07 29.72 -71.57
C ASN A 1077 49.54 29.83 -72.03
N ARG A 1078 49.77 29.92 -73.35
CA ARG A 1078 51.10 30.27 -73.87
C ARG A 1078 51.35 31.76 -73.62
N GLY A 1079 52.46 32.10 -72.97
CA GLY A 1079 52.89 33.49 -72.83
C GLY A 1079 53.45 33.99 -74.16
N TRP A 1080 52.63 34.71 -74.94
CA TRP A 1080 52.95 35.16 -76.30
C TRP A 1080 54.07 36.22 -76.30
N PRO A 1081 55.23 35.95 -76.92
CA PRO A 1081 56.15 37.00 -77.34
C PRO A 1081 55.53 37.78 -78.52
N PRO A 1082 55.88 39.05 -78.76
CA PRO A 1082 55.36 39.84 -79.89
C PRO A 1082 55.64 39.29 -81.31
N ASN A 1083 56.40 38.19 -81.41
CA ASN A 1083 56.94 37.66 -82.65
C ASN A 1083 56.28 36.34 -83.10
N ASP A 1084 55.40 35.73 -82.30
CA ASP A 1084 54.79 34.42 -82.58
C ASP A 1084 53.53 34.54 -83.47
N MET A 1085 53.47 35.61 -84.27
CA MET A 1085 52.40 35.94 -85.21
C MET A 1085 52.54 35.12 -86.49
N GLN A 1086 51.76 34.05 -86.61
CA GLN A 1086 51.82 33.11 -87.74
C GLN A 1086 51.02 33.63 -88.94
N TRP A 1087 51.41 33.26 -90.16
CA TRP A 1087 50.73 33.68 -91.39
C TRP A 1087 50.23 32.50 -92.23
N GLY A 1088 49.00 32.62 -92.71
CA GLY A 1088 48.36 31.70 -93.64
C GLY A 1088 48.23 32.32 -95.02
N SER A 1089 48.29 31.48 -96.05
CA SER A 1089 47.95 31.88 -97.42
C SER A 1089 46.44 32.11 -97.57
N THR A 1090 46.01 32.71 -98.68
CA THR A 1090 44.59 32.91 -99.02
C THR A 1090 43.76 31.62 -99.08
N THR A 1091 44.37 30.43 -99.15
CA THR A 1091 43.64 29.14 -99.15
C THR A 1091 43.40 28.55 -97.76
N ASN A 1092 44.04 29.08 -96.71
CA ASN A 1092 43.81 28.65 -95.34
C ASN A 1092 42.41 29.07 -94.85
N SER A 1093 41.88 28.35 -93.86
CA SER A 1093 40.55 28.59 -93.28
C SER A 1093 40.66 28.66 -91.76
N PHE A 1094 40.30 29.81 -91.18
CA PHE A 1094 40.40 30.12 -89.75
C PHE A 1094 39.18 30.94 -89.29
N ASP A 1095 39.03 31.11 -87.98
CA ASP A 1095 37.84 31.72 -87.37
C ASP A 1095 37.81 33.24 -87.58
N GLY A 1096 36.67 33.74 -88.06
CA GLY A 1096 36.38 35.16 -88.18
C GLY A 1096 35.62 35.69 -86.96
N LEU A 1097 36.10 36.79 -86.40
CA LEU A 1097 35.44 37.52 -85.31
C LEU A 1097 35.12 38.95 -85.77
N ALA A 1098 33.96 39.48 -85.42
CA ALA A 1098 33.60 40.88 -85.61
C ALA A 1098 33.67 41.62 -84.27
N ILE A 1099 34.45 42.69 -84.23
CA ILE A 1099 34.61 43.57 -83.06
C ILE A 1099 33.86 44.88 -83.32
N TYR A 1100 32.92 45.26 -82.44
CA TYR A 1100 32.07 46.46 -82.55
C TYR A 1100 31.51 46.93 -81.19
#